data_AF-A0A9W8RM05-F1
#
_entry.id   AF-A0A9W8RM05-F1
#
_cell.length_a   1.000
_cell.length_b   1.000
_cell.length_c   1.000
_cell.angle_alpha   90.00
_cell.angle_beta   90.00
_cell.angle_gamma   90.00
#
_symmetry.space_group_name_H-M   'P 1'
#
loop_
_entity.id
_entity.type
_entity.pdbx_description
1 polymer ?
#
loop_
_entity_poly.entity_id
_entity_poly.type
_entity_poly.pdbx_seq_one_letter_code
_entity_poly.pdbx_strand_id
1 'polypeptide(L)'
;MTAKAKDVSEAHTEQIQDETNTEKAASHPPEAIPTTHDAEGQPSPWGQGHIQLYMACALIYLCSTMNGYDGSLLGSLNVLPEYQEYYGLGDSGSTSTGLVFSIFQIGQMAGALFTWICDWKGRKITLAATSFLVCASAVFTAVAPTLSSFIVARFLLSFFSTINTVAAPMLLVEIAPPLQRATVAGAYNSLYYIGSIIATFTMYGANTHLSGNIKWRLPLWLQMLCPGLVCLGSWMLPESPRWQVAQERSEEARNFIIKYHANGDAGHPIVAIEMKEIQDSLVELQGRSKWACFDLRSLYRSRARRYRIMLVIAMSWFGQFSGNNVSSYYLPMMVKNVGTTSTNMVLLLNAFYALTGWIAATIGGMFTSTTMPLLLLTIMGEARLHDVVGRRKMLMGSCLGMSIALAIVAATAAEYERSGSVPSSSASIAFIFIFGVVFAVGFTPMQPIYPAEVLANDMRANGMMIFQMTSGCAGFVNTFAAPVAMNKIRYWLSHAELADIHAKAQKVIDTLFPSSSLEELSSMTRQQLSIRLQSSTDSPSVVAAEPHDSLQVLEPSLEQNFTWEEVSDNESETSRVADDVNGLAFSRQSPNASYLGLSSVPTILQVIAHLCPHVQRQVPPGPQAWRSPSTLGASPGGTTFSKEEEIPLINAYFNHVHPIIPMVDEADFRQQYAKTETAEDEATPWLALLNMVLAMGSMASDSTHFSSHNFFYKRALPYLNMSSFGSGHLYMVQALALYSGMILHFLNKPNMAMAVMGATIRMAVAMGLHRAQVTRSNANDAYHPVTGSTITRIRTWWSLLCLDTWASSTLGRPSLGYWNRTTILTTSMSNLDSLDYETISLAASEQFCRIATRIQERLIRLPLTSQDEVSELDRELLAWKGSLHMILAHREQCPPTLNIARAVLWWRYITTRLTLYRPSLLITALGRKPWSS
;
A
#
# COMPACT_ATOMS: atom_id res chain seq x y z
N MET A 1 -10.56 -77.03 -20.82
CA MET A 1 -10.45 -75.91 -19.86
C MET A 1 -9.00 -75.45 -19.61
N THR A 2 -8.00 -75.93 -20.36
CA THR A 2 -6.58 -75.63 -20.13
C THR A 2 -5.91 -74.78 -21.22
N ALA A 3 -6.59 -74.46 -22.33
CA ALA A 3 -6.07 -73.54 -23.35
C ALA A 3 -6.34 -72.06 -23.03
N LYS A 4 -7.49 -71.75 -22.40
CA LYS A 4 -7.93 -70.37 -22.11
C LYS A 4 -7.24 -69.72 -20.90
N ALA A 5 -6.44 -70.48 -20.15
CA ALA A 5 -5.67 -69.99 -19.01
C ALA A 5 -4.22 -69.60 -19.38
N LYS A 6 -3.73 -70.03 -20.56
CA LYS A 6 -2.38 -69.73 -21.02
C LYS A 6 -2.31 -68.39 -21.75
N ASP A 7 -3.33 -68.08 -22.55
CA ASP A 7 -3.46 -66.79 -23.26
C ASP A 7 -3.65 -65.59 -22.30
N VAL A 8 -4.23 -65.81 -21.11
CA VAL A 8 -4.42 -64.76 -20.10
C VAL A 8 -3.13 -64.50 -19.31
N SER A 9 -2.25 -65.51 -19.18
CA SER A 9 -0.96 -65.37 -18.50
C SER A 9 0.09 -64.68 -19.39
N GLU A 10 0.07 -64.89 -20.70
CA GLU A 10 0.98 -64.22 -21.64
C GLU A 10 0.58 -62.74 -21.84
N ALA A 11 -0.72 -62.41 -21.91
CA ALA A 11 -1.20 -61.04 -21.98
C ALA A 11 -0.90 -60.20 -20.71
N HIS A 12 -0.86 -60.83 -19.53
CA HIS A 12 -0.47 -60.15 -18.30
C HIS A 12 1.04 -59.96 -18.16
N THR A 13 1.84 -60.79 -18.83
CA THR A 13 3.31 -60.67 -18.79
C THR A 13 3.81 -59.60 -19.76
N GLU A 14 3.14 -59.41 -20.91
CA GLU A 14 3.40 -58.29 -21.83
C GLU A 14 2.99 -56.93 -21.24
N GLN A 15 1.88 -56.85 -20.49
CA GLN A 15 1.48 -55.60 -19.81
C GLN A 15 2.45 -55.18 -18.69
N ILE A 16 3.04 -56.14 -17.96
CA ILE A 16 4.01 -55.83 -16.89
C ILE A 16 5.37 -55.40 -17.48
N GLN A 17 5.75 -55.88 -18.67
CA GLN A 17 6.96 -55.44 -19.38
C GLN A 17 6.82 -54.05 -20.04
N ASP A 18 5.63 -53.67 -20.49
CA ASP A 18 5.36 -52.30 -20.95
C ASP A 18 5.32 -51.29 -19.78
N GLU A 19 4.79 -51.68 -18.61
CA GLU A 19 4.83 -50.81 -17.42
C GLU A 19 6.27 -50.62 -16.88
N THR A 20 7.13 -51.64 -16.92
CA THR A 20 8.54 -51.50 -16.50
C THR A 20 9.44 -50.76 -17.49
N ASN A 21 9.11 -50.75 -18.78
CA ASN A 21 9.78 -49.89 -19.77
C ASN A 21 9.32 -48.42 -19.67
N THR A 22 8.10 -48.18 -19.20
CA THR A 22 7.59 -46.83 -18.95
C THR A 22 8.19 -46.21 -17.68
N GLU A 23 8.49 -47.02 -16.64
CA GLU A 23 9.20 -46.55 -15.44
C GLU A 23 10.70 -46.26 -15.66
N LYS A 24 11.37 -46.94 -16.60
CA LYS A 24 12.78 -46.64 -16.94
C LYS A 24 12.96 -45.42 -17.85
N ALA A 25 11.90 -44.92 -18.48
CA ALA A 25 11.92 -43.65 -19.21
C ALA A 25 11.73 -42.42 -18.30
N ALA A 26 11.36 -42.62 -17.02
CA ALA A 26 11.08 -41.56 -16.05
C ALA A 26 12.29 -41.13 -15.19
N SER A 27 13.52 -41.55 -15.53
CA SER A 27 14.75 -41.20 -14.80
C SER A 27 15.58 -40.08 -15.42
N HIS A 28 15.02 -39.32 -16.37
CA HIS A 28 15.58 -38.03 -16.75
C HIS A 28 14.91 -36.93 -15.90
N PRO A 29 15.69 -36.04 -15.24
CA PRO A 29 15.10 -34.87 -14.60
C PRO A 29 14.27 -34.12 -15.64
N PRO A 30 13.10 -33.55 -15.29
CA PRO A 30 12.31 -32.80 -16.25
C PRO A 30 13.20 -31.68 -16.80
N GLU A 31 13.55 -31.76 -18.08
CA GLU A 31 14.20 -30.67 -18.79
C GLU A 31 13.33 -29.44 -18.59
N ALA A 32 13.91 -28.41 -17.97
CA ALA A 32 13.28 -27.11 -17.86
C ALA A 32 12.96 -26.65 -19.28
N ILE A 33 11.67 -26.58 -19.59
CA ILE A 33 11.19 -26.12 -20.89
C ILE A 33 11.75 -24.70 -21.10
N PRO A 34 12.46 -24.42 -22.21
CA PRO A 34 12.94 -23.08 -22.50
C PRO A 34 11.77 -22.11 -22.44
N THR A 35 11.91 -21.06 -21.64
CA THR A 35 10.93 -19.97 -21.63
C THR A 35 10.94 -19.30 -23.00
N THR A 36 9.92 -18.53 -23.38
CA THR A 36 9.88 -17.79 -24.66
C THR A 36 11.10 -16.87 -24.89
N HIS A 37 11.93 -16.65 -23.86
CA HIS A 37 13.21 -15.94 -23.92
C HIS A 37 14.37 -16.77 -24.47
N ASP A 38 14.28 -18.10 -24.48
CA ASP A 38 15.38 -19.04 -24.74
C ASP A 38 15.29 -19.73 -26.13
N ALA A 39 14.27 -19.40 -26.94
CA ALA A 39 14.11 -19.99 -28.27
C ALA A 39 15.12 -19.38 -29.27
N GLU A 40 16.05 -20.21 -29.76
CA GLU A 40 16.98 -19.84 -30.83
C GLU A 40 16.22 -19.47 -32.11
N GLY A 41 16.53 -18.28 -32.66
CA GLY A 41 15.98 -17.75 -33.91
C GLY A 41 14.66 -16.98 -33.72
N GLN A 42 14.74 -15.69 -33.40
CA GLN A 42 13.54 -14.84 -33.42
C GLN A 42 13.12 -14.54 -34.87
N PRO A 43 11.84 -14.73 -35.25
CA PRO A 43 11.37 -14.39 -36.59
C PRO A 43 11.51 -12.88 -36.84
N SER A 44 11.86 -12.50 -38.08
CA SER A 44 12.17 -11.12 -38.40
C SER A 44 10.97 -10.19 -38.15
N PRO A 45 11.16 -9.05 -37.43
CA PRO A 45 10.06 -8.13 -37.07
C PRO A 45 9.49 -7.36 -38.26
N TRP A 46 10.12 -7.47 -39.43
CA TRP A 46 9.73 -6.85 -40.70
C TRP A 46 9.18 -7.86 -41.72
N GLY A 47 8.92 -9.10 -41.30
CA GLY A 47 8.30 -10.10 -42.17
C GLY A 47 6.88 -9.73 -42.57
N GLN A 48 6.41 -10.30 -43.69
CA GLN A 48 5.08 -9.99 -44.25
C GLN A 48 3.93 -10.28 -43.26
N GLY A 49 4.09 -11.30 -42.41
CA GLY A 49 3.15 -11.64 -41.34
C GLY A 49 3.07 -10.55 -40.26
N HIS A 50 4.22 -10.09 -39.77
CA HIS A 50 4.29 -9.01 -38.77
C HIS A 50 3.78 -7.68 -39.31
N ILE A 51 4.05 -7.33 -40.58
CA ILE A 51 3.52 -6.10 -41.20
C ILE A 51 1.99 -6.14 -41.28
N GLN A 52 1.39 -7.28 -41.66
CA GLN A 52 -0.06 -7.44 -41.64
C GLN A 52 -0.62 -7.32 -40.22
N LEU A 53 0.09 -7.85 -39.22
CA LEU A 53 -0.28 -7.70 -37.82
C LEU A 53 -0.21 -6.24 -37.36
N TYR A 54 0.84 -5.49 -37.71
CA TYR A 54 0.96 -4.08 -37.37
C TYR A 54 -0.14 -3.23 -38.01
N MET A 55 -0.54 -3.52 -39.26
CA MET A 55 -1.69 -2.86 -39.89
C MET A 55 -3.01 -3.19 -39.16
N ALA A 56 -3.19 -4.43 -38.71
CA ALA A 56 -4.34 -4.81 -37.90
C ALA A 56 -4.34 -4.08 -36.54
N CYS A 57 -3.20 -4.00 -35.86
CA CYS A 57 -3.03 -3.23 -34.63
C CYS A 57 -3.30 -1.73 -34.82
N ALA A 58 -2.81 -1.14 -35.92
CA ALA A 58 -3.07 0.25 -36.30
C ALA A 58 -4.56 0.55 -36.47
N LEU A 59 -5.32 -0.41 -36.97
CA LEU A 59 -6.77 -0.29 -37.10
C LEU A 59 -7.47 -0.38 -35.73
N ILE A 60 -7.05 -1.31 -34.86
CA ILE A 60 -7.60 -1.43 -33.50
C ILE A 60 -7.32 -0.17 -32.68
N TYR A 61 -6.15 0.44 -32.86
CA TYR A 61 -5.75 1.68 -32.22
C TYR A 61 -6.69 2.86 -32.50
N LEU A 62 -7.35 2.91 -33.66
CA LEU A 62 -8.36 3.94 -33.97
C LEU A 62 -9.55 3.93 -33.00
N CYS A 63 -9.80 2.81 -32.30
CA CYS A 63 -10.81 2.72 -31.25
C CYS A 63 -10.45 3.58 -30.02
N SER A 64 -9.16 3.71 -29.71
CA SER A 64 -8.69 4.61 -28.65
C SER A 64 -8.83 6.07 -29.07
N THR A 65 -8.49 6.38 -30.32
CA THR A 65 -8.68 7.71 -30.92
C THR A 65 -10.15 8.13 -30.91
N MET A 66 -11.08 7.21 -31.18
CA MET A 66 -12.53 7.46 -31.04
C MET A 66 -12.90 7.87 -29.61
N ASN A 67 -12.41 7.16 -28.59
CA ASN A 67 -12.66 7.49 -27.19
C ASN A 67 -12.13 8.89 -26.82
N GLY A 68 -10.92 9.23 -27.28
CA GLY A 68 -10.32 10.55 -27.11
C GLY A 68 -11.05 11.69 -27.81
N TYR A 69 -11.61 11.41 -28.99
CA TYR A 69 -12.42 12.36 -29.73
C TYR A 69 -13.67 12.73 -28.94
N ASP A 70 -14.43 11.72 -28.48
CA ASP A 70 -15.67 11.89 -27.73
C ASP A 70 -15.44 12.64 -26.41
N GLY A 71 -14.36 12.28 -25.70
CA GLY A 71 -13.97 12.88 -24.42
C GLY A 71 -13.53 14.35 -24.53
N SER A 72 -13.18 14.84 -25.72
CA SER A 72 -12.70 16.23 -25.89
C SER A 72 -13.69 17.11 -26.66
N LEU A 73 -14.52 16.49 -27.49
CA LEU A 73 -15.54 17.15 -28.28
C LEU A 73 -16.53 17.91 -27.40
N LEU A 74 -16.99 17.30 -26.31
CA LEU A 74 -18.02 17.85 -25.46
C LEU A 74 -17.58 19.14 -24.72
N GLY A 75 -16.33 19.18 -24.25
CA GLY A 75 -15.75 20.37 -23.62
C GLY A 75 -15.73 21.56 -24.58
N SER A 76 -15.32 21.32 -25.83
CA SER A 76 -15.28 22.34 -26.89
C SER A 76 -16.67 22.76 -27.38
N LEU A 77 -17.62 21.83 -27.42
CA LEU A 77 -18.96 22.07 -27.96
C LEU A 77 -19.80 22.99 -27.06
N ASN A 78 -19.59 22.93 -25.75
CA ASN A 78 -20.28 23.81 -24.78
C ASN A 78 -19.79 25.27 -24.83
N VAL A 79 -18.70 25.56 -25.55
CA VAL A 79 -18.15 26.93 -25.70
C VAL A 79 -18.88 27.72 -26.80
N LEU A 80 -19.55 27.02 -27.72
CA LEU A 80 -20.21 27.64 -28.86
C LEU A 80 -21.57 28.25 -28.47
N PRO A 81 -21.77 29.58 -28.64
CA PRO A 81 -23.04 30.23 -28.32
C PRO A 81 -24.19 29.72 -29.20
N GLU A 82 -23.92 29.38 -30.46
CA GLU A 82 -24.94 28.87 -31.39
C GLU A 82 -25.53 27.52 -30.96
N TYR A 83 -24.72 26.69 -30.27
CA TYR A 83 -25.19 25.43 -29.69
C TYR A 83 -26.08 25.68 -28.46
N GLN A 84 -25.71 26.64 -27.62
CA GLN A 84 -26.49 26.99 -26.43
C GLN A 84 -27.85 27.59 -26.81
N GLU A 85 -27.87 28.49 -27.80
CA GLU A 85 -29.09 29.11 -28.32
C GLU A 85 -30.03 28.09 -28.99
N TYR A 86 -29.49 27.16 -29.78
CA TYR A 86 -30.29 26.14 -30.48
C TYR A 86 -31.06 25.21 -29.52
N TYR A 87 -30.47 24.84 -28.38
CA TYR A 87 -31.09 23.95 -27.39
C TYR A 87 -31.74 24.70 -26.22
N GLY A 88 -31.72 26.04 -26.22
CA GLY A 88 -32.26 26.85 -25.11
C GLY A 88 -31.52 26.64 -23.79
N LEU A 89 -30.22 26.35 -23.83
CA LEU A 89 -29.38 26.13 -22.66
C LEU A 89 -28.92 27.50 -22.11
N GLY A 90 -29.37 27.87 -20.91
CA GLY A 90 -28.94 29.11 -20.24
C GLY A 90 -27.45 29.13 -19.86
N ASP A 91 -26.90 30.32 -19.61
CA ASP A 91 -25.49 30.57 -19.27
C ASP A 91 -24.94 29.55 -18.26
N SER A 92 -24.01 28.71 -18.74
CA SER A 92 -23.03 27.89 -17.99
C SER A 92 -23.36 27.55 -16.51
N GLY A 93 -24.51 26.94 -16.25
CA GLY A 93 -24.87 26.58 -14.86
C GLY A 93 -26.19 25.86 -14.63
N SER A 94 -26.96 25.55 -15.66
CA SER A 94 -28.25 24.87 -15.54
C SER A 94 -28.07 23.35 -15.39
N THR A 95 -28.95 22.72 -14.60
CA THR A 95 -29.00 21.25 -14.37
C THR A 95 -29.05 20.45 -15.67
N SER A 96 -29.62 21.03 -16.74
CA SER A 96 -29.66 20.45 -18.09
C SER A 96 -28.28 20.27 -18.72
N THR A 97 -27.38 21.24 -18.58
CA THR A 97 -26.03 21.14 -19.13
C THR A 97 -25.25 20.04 -18.41
N GLY A 98 -25.25 20.02 -17.07
CA GLY A 98 -24.61 18.97 -16.28
C GLY A 98 -25.12 17.55 -16.61
N LEU A 99 -26.41 17.41 -16.93
CA LEU A 99 -27.01 16.15 -17.33
C LEU A 99 -26.50 15.65 -18.71
N VAL A 100 -26.29 16.56 -19.67
CA VAL A 100 -25.68 16.23 -20.97
C VAL A 100 -24.23 15.73 -20.81
N PHE A 101 -23.47 16.29 -19.85
CA PHE A 101 -22.13 15.78 -19.57
C PHE A 101 -22.14 14.44 -18.83
N SER A 102 -23.10 14.25 -17.92
CA SER A 102 -23.14 13.09 -17.03
C SER A 102 -23.76 11.85 -17.69
N ILE A 103 -24.62 12.01 -18.70
CA ILE A 103 -25.25 10.87 -19.40
C ILE A 103 -24.23 9.97 -20.11
N PHE A 104 -23.10 10.53 -20.54
CA PHE A 104 -22.01 9.74 -21.13
C PHE A 104 -21.45 8.74 -20.11
N GLN A 105 -21.32 9.14 -18.84
CA GLN A 105 -20.83 8.25 -17.77
C GLN A 105 -21.86 7.17 -17.41
N ILE A 106 -23.16 7.50 -17.44
CA ILE A 106 -24.22 6.50 -17.25
C ILE A 106 -24.21 5.46 -18.38
N GLY A 107 -24.01 5.91 -19.62
CA GLY A 107 -23.83 5.02 -20.78
C GLY A 107 -22.63 4.09 -20.61
N GLN A 108 -21.54 4.58 -20.02
CA GLN A 108 -20.36 3.77 -19.73
C GLN A 108 -20.65 2.69 -18.68
N MET A 109 -21.32 3.05 -17.58
CA MET A 109 -21.72 2.08 -16.55
C MET A 109 -22.63 0.98 -17.12
N ALA A 110 -23.60 1.35 -17.96
CA ALA A 110 -24.48 0.40 -18.61
C ALA A 110 -23.71 -0.49 -19.60
N GLY A 111 -22.83 0.08 -20.43
CA GLY A 111 -22.03 -0.67 -21.41
C GLY A 111 -21.09 -1.69 -20.76
N ALA A 112 -20.52 -1.36 -19.60
CA ALA A 112 -19.63 -2.26 -18.86
C ALA A 112 -20.31 -3.60 -18.47
N LEU A 113 -21.61 -3.61 -18.21
CA LEU A 113 -22.37 -4.82 -17.88
C LEU A 113 -22.53 -5.79 -19.05
N PHE A 114 -22.45 -5.29 -20.29
CA PHE A 114 -22.62 -6.09 -21.51
C PHE A 114 -21.28 -6.54 -22.12
N THR A 115 -20.18 -6.37 -21.40
CA THR A 115 -18.84 -6.81 -21.83
C THR A 115 -18.75 -8.32 -22.13
N TRP A 116 -19.60 -9.14 -21.50
CA TRP A 116 -19.65 -10.60 -21.73
C TRP A 116 -19.90 -11.00 -23.19
N ILE A 117 -20.45 -10.10 -24.02
CA ILE A 117 -20.67 -10.32 -25.45
C ILE A 117 -19.35 -10.64 -26.18
N CYS A 118 -18.22 -10.06 -25.72
CA CYS A 118 -16.89 -10.31 -26.25
C CYS A 118 -16.42 -11.77 -26.09
N ASP A 119 -16.90 -12.45 -25.05
CA ASP A 119 -16.59 -13.86 -24.82
C ASP A 119 -17.53 -14.79 -25.58
N TRP A 120 -18.80 -14.38 -25.77
CA TRP A 120 -19.78 -15.19 -26.48
C TRP A 120 -19.56 -15.23 -28.00
N LYS A 121 -19.46 -14.08 -28.66
CA LYS A 121 -19.39 -13.98 -30.13
C LYS A 121 -17.99 -13.76 -30.70
N GLY A 122 -16.97 -13.65 -29.84
CA GLY A 122 -15.61 -13.31 -30.25
C GLY A 122 -15.36 -11.81 -30.25
N ARG A 123 -14.09 -11.44 -30.33
CA ARG A 123 -13.63 -10.05 -30.14
C ARG A 123 -13.80 -9.25 -31.43
N LYS A 124 -13.49 -9.85 -32.58
CA LYS A 124 -13.62 -9.21 -33.91
C LYS A 124 -15.06 -8.82 -34.23
N ILE A 125 -15.99 -9.77 -34.09
CA ILE A 125 -17.41 -9.53 -34.41
C ILE A 125 -17.99 -8.47 -33.47
N THR A 126 -17.63 -8.52 -32.19
CA THR A 126 -18.06 -7.53 -31.21
C THR A 126 -17.55 -6.14 -31.60
N LEU A 127 -16.26 -5.99 -31.93
CA LEU A 127 -15.67 -4.73 -32.37
C LEU A 127 -16.35 -4.16 -33.63
N ALA A 128 -16.65 -5.01 -34.62
CA ALA A 128 -17.32 -4.61 -35.85
C ALA A 128 -18.75 -4.11 -35.58
N ALA A 129 -19.53 -4.87 -34.79
CA ALA A 129 -20.90 -4.54 -34.45
C ALA A 129 -20.98 -3.26 -33.60
N THR A 130 -20.11 -3.11 -32.60
CA THR A 130 -20.08 -1.91 -31.76
C THR A 130 -19.64 -0.69 -32.53
N SER A 131 -18.65 -0.79 -33.41
CA SER A 131 -18.22 0.33 -34.26
C SER A 131 -19.34 0.81 -35.20
N PHE A 132 -20.09 -0.11 -35.81
CA PHE A 132 -21.27 0.23 -36.61
C PHE A 132 -22.34 0.97 -35.79
N LEU A 133 -22.64 0.46 -34.59
CA LEU A 133 -23.64 1.06 -33.70
C LEU A 133 -23.19 2.43 -33.16
N VAL A 134 -21.89 2.64 -32.96
CA VAL A 134 -21.30 3.96 -32.67
C VAL A 134 -21.52 4.91 -33.84
N CYS A 135 -21.24 4.50 -35.08
CA CYS A 135 -21.52 5.33 -36.27
C CYS A 135 -23.01 5.71 -36.36
N ALA A 136 -23.92 4.76 -36.15
CA ALA A 136 -25.35 5.02 -36.14
C ALA A 136 -25.75 6.02 -35.03
N SER A 137 -25.14 5.89 -33.85
CA SER A 137 -25.37 6.80 -32.72
C SER A 137 -24.80 8.20 -32.97
N ALA A 138 -23.66 8.31 -33.67
CA ALA A 138 -23.07 9.58 -34.08
C ALA A 138 -23.96 10.31 -35.10
N VAL A 139 -24.50 9.59 -36.11
CA VAL A 139 -25.49 10.15 -37.05
C VAL A 139 -26.72 10.65 -36.31
N PHE A 140 -27.24 9.86 -35.37
CA PHE A 140 -28.38 10.24 -34.57
C PHE A 140 -28.10 11.48 -33.71
N THR A 141 -26.89 11.59 -33.15
CA THR A 141 -26.45 12.75 -32.37
C THR A 141 -26.34 14.02 -33.23
N ALA A 142 -25.85 13.89 -34.47
CA ALA A 142 -25.66 15.03 -35.38
C ALA A 142 -26.98 15.59 -35.95
N VAL A 143 -28.03 14.77 -36.03
CA VAL A 143 -29.34 15.12 -36.61
C VAL A 143 -30.38 15.48 -35.52
N ALA A 144 -30.08 15.26 -34.24
CA ALA A 144 -31.01 15.45 -33.13
C ALA A 144 -31.65 16.87 -33.12
N PRO A 145 -33.00 16.98 -33.19
CA PRO A 145 -33.71 18.26 -33.22
C PRO A 145 -34.06 18.80 -31.82
N THR A 146 -34.08 17.94 -30.79
CA THR A 146 -34.43 18.30 -29.41
C THR A 146 -33.35 17.86 -28.43
N LEU A 147 -33.25 18.55 -27.29
CA LEU A 147 -32.26 18.24 -26.24
C LEU A 147 -32.42 16.80 -25.71
N SER A 148 -33.65 16.31 -25.54
CA SER A 148 -33.90 14.93 -25.11
C SER A 148 -33.42 13.90 -26.13
N SER A 149 -33.63 14.16 -27.43
CA SER A 149 -33.11 13.30 -28.49
C SER A 149 -31.59 13.28 -28.50
N PHE A 150 -30.94 14.42 -28.24
CA PHE A 150 -29.49 14.52 -28.12
C PHE A 150 -28.95 13.71 -26.93
N ILE A 151 -29.61 13.79 -25.76
CA ILE A 151 -29.24 13.03 -24.56
C ILE A 151 -29.32 11.52 -24.81
N VAL A 152 -30.40 11.03 -25.44
CA VAL A 152 -30.55 9.60 -25.77
C VAL A 152 -29.50 9.15 -26.77
N ALA A 153 -29.21 9.95 -27.80
CA ALA A 153 -28.18 9.64 -28.78
C ALA A 153 -26.79 9.52 -28.12
N ARG A 154 -26.48 10.42 -27.18
CA ARG A 154 -25.23 10.39 -26.41
C ARG A 154 -25.14 9.19 -25.46
N PHE A 155 -26.25 8.78 -24.86
CA PHE A 155 -26.30 7.56 -24.05
C PHE A 155 -25.95 6.32 -24.88
N LEU A 156 -26.59 6.17 -26.05
CA LEU A 156 -26.34 5.05 -26.96
C LEU A 156 -24.90 5.05 -27.47
N LEU A 157 -24.40 6.21 -27.86
CA LEU A 157 -23.01 6.40 -28.28
C LEU A 157 -22.03 5.90 -27.20
N SER A 158 -22.20 6.33 -25.95
CA SER A 158 -21.33 5.90 -24.84
C SER A 158 -21.46 4.41 -24.53
N PHE A 159 -22.68 3.88 -24.56
CA PHE A 159 -22.96 2.47 -24.33
C PHE A 159 -22.17 1.57 -25.30
N PHE A 160 -22.24 1.85 -26.61
CA PHE A 160 -21.52 1.06 -27.61
C PHE A 160 -20.02 1.36 -27.62
N SER A 161 -19.62 2.62 -27.42
CA SER A 161 -18.21 3.03 -27.33
C SER A 161 -17.50 2.34 -26.16
N THR A 162 -18.19 2.11 -25.04
CA THR A 162 -17.62 1.42 -23.88
C THR A 162 -17.34 -0.05 -24.15
N ILE A 163 -18.29 -0.77 -24.75
CA ILE A 163 -18.09 -2.17 -25.15
C ILE A 163 -16.92 -2.26 -26.14
N ASN A 164 -16.85 -1.32 -27.09
CA ASN A 164 -15.76 -1.22 -28.06
C ASN A 164 -14.38 -0.98 -27.39
N THR A 165 -14.34 -0.06 -26.42
CA THR A 165 -13.10 0.31 -25.70
C THR A 165 -12.59 -0.80 -24.79
N VAL A 166 -13.45 -1.75 -24.37
CA VAL A 166 -13.01 -2.96 -23.67
C VAL A 166 -12.56 -4.05 -24.64
N ALA A 167 -13.29 -4.25 -25.74
CA ALA A 167 -12.97 -5.28 -26.73
C ALA A 167 -11.64 -5.02 -27.45
N ALA A 168 -11.35 -3.77 -27.81
CA ALA A 168 -10.17 -3.37 -28.57
C ALA A 168 -8.83 -3.74 -27.90
N PRO A 169 -8.53 -3.31 -26.65
CA PRO A 169 -7.27 -3.66 -25.99
C PRO A 169 -7.17 -5.16 -25.67
N MET A 170 -8.30 -5.84 -25.44
CA MET A 170 -8.30 -7.30 -25.25
C MET A 170 -7.88 -8.03 -26.53
N LEU A 171 -8.48 -7.68 -27.68
CA LEU A 171 -8.08 -8.23 -28.97
C LEU A 171 -6.59 -7.94 -29.25
N LEU A 172 -6.16 -6.71 -28.99
CA LEU A 172 -4.80 -6.25 -29.23
C LEU A 172 -3.74 -7.06 -28.45
N VAL A 173 -3.99 -7.33 -27.16
CA VAL A 173 -3.07 -8.13 -26.32
C VAL A 173 -3.09 -9.60 -26.71
N GLU A 174 -4.24 -10.13 -27.15
CA GLU A 174 -4.38 -11.53 -27.54
C GLU A 174 -3.78 -11.85 -28.92
N ILE A 175 -3.70 -10.88 -29.83
CA ILE A 175 -3.05 -11.03 -31.14
C ILE A 175 -1.57 -10.64 -31.14
N ALA A 176 -1.09 -9.94 -30.11
CA ALA A 176 0.29 -9.47 -30.05
C ALA A 176 1.26 -10.59 -29.61
N PRO A 177 2.49 -10.63 -30.17
CA PRO A 177 3.51 -11.59 -29.76
C PRO A 177 3.86 -11.41 -28.27
N PRO A 178 4.09 -12.50 -27.51
CA PRO A 178 4.30 -12.46 -26.05
C PRO A 178 5.28 -11.38 -25.57
N LEU A 179 6.42 -11.21 -26.24
CA LEU A 179 7.44 -10.22 -25.88
C LEU A 179 6.99 -8.76 -26.07
N GLN A 180 6.06 -8.48 -26.97
CA GLN A 180 5.65 -7.12 -27.32
C GLN A 180 4.28 -6.73 -26.72
N ARG A 181 3.56 -7.66 -26.07
CA ARG A 181 2.21 -7.44 -25.54
C ARG A 181 2.08 -6.19 -24.66
N ALA A 182 3.02 -5.99 -23.74
CA ALA A 182 3.01 -4.83 -22.85
C ALA A 182 3.18 -3.50 -23.61
N THR A 183 4.10 -3.47 -24.58
CA THR A 183 4.38 -2.28 -25.39
C THR A 183 3.20 -1.90 -26.28
N VAL A 184 2.56 -2.89 -26.90
CA VAL A 184 1.39 -2.69 -27.75
C VAL A 184 0.18 -2.23 -26.93
N ALA A 185 0.01 -2.76 -25.71
CA ALA A 185 -1.05 -2.30 -24.79
C ALA A 185 -0.83 -0.86 -24.28
N GLY A 186 0.42 -0.46 -24.02
CA GLY A 186 0.77 0.91 -23.64
C GLY A 186 0.42 1.91 -24.73
N ALA A 187 0.87 1.64 -25.96
CA ALA A 187 0.62 2.50 -27.13
C ALA A 187 -0.88 2.74 -27.42
N TYR A 188 -1.76 1.82 -27.02
CA TYR A 188 -3.21 2.01 -27.14
C TYR A 188 -3.69 3.25 -26.38
N ASN A 189 -3.19 3.52 -25.17
CA ASN A 189 -3.65 4.67 -24.37
C ASN A 189 -3.13 6.00 -24.91
N SER A 190 -1.92 6.05 -25.46
CA SER A 190 -1.33 7.27 -26.05
C SER A 190 -2.18 7.85 -27.18
N LEU A 191 -2.84 6.98 -27.94
CA LEU A 191 -3.65 7.36 -29.11
C LEU A 191 -4.99 8.00 -28.77
N TYR A 192 -5.37 7.98 -27.49
CA TYR A 192 -6.46 8.80 -26.96
C TYR A 192 -6.19 10.30 -27.23
N TYR A 193 -4.95 10.76 -26.97
CA TYR A 193 -4.60 12.17 -27.18
C TYR A 193 -4.66 12.58 -28.66
N ILE A 194 -4.34 11.68 -29.60
CA ILE A 194 -4.50 11.96 -31.03
C ILE A 194 -5.98 12.23 -31.35
N GLY A 195 -6.90 11.47 -30.76
CA GLY A 195 -8.34 11.72 -30.90
C GLY A 195 -8.76 13.08 -30.34
N SER A 196 -8.23 13.42 -29.17
CA SER A 196 -8.45 14.71 -28.52
C SER A 196 -7.98 15.89 -29.38
N ILE A 197 -6.81 15.77 -30.01
CA ILE A 197 -6.25 16.76 -30.94
C ILE A 197 -7.17 16.92 -32.15
N ILE A 198 -7.59 15.83 -32.80
CA ILE A 198 -8.47 15.93 -33.98
C ILE A 198 -9.79 16.62 -33.59
N ALA A 199 -10.39 16.29 -32.44
CA ALA A 199 -11.62 16.92 -31.98
C ALA A 199 -11.47 18.43 -31.75
N THR A 200 -10.46 18.83 -30.97
CA THR A 200 -10.24 20.24 -30.59
C THR A 200 -9.84 21.12 -31.78
N PHE A 201 -8.97 20.63 -32.67
CA PHE A 201 -8.59 21.36 -33.89
C PHE A 201 -9.73 21.44 -34.91
N THR A 202 -10.55 20.40 -35.05
CA THR A 202 -11.73 20.45 -35.93
C THR A 202 -12.72 21.49 -35.43
N MET A 203 -12.96 21.56 -34.12
CA MET A 203 -13.83 22.57 -33.50
C MET A 203 -13.30 24.00 -33.73
N TYR A 204 -11.99 24.21 -33.55
CA TYR A 204 -11.35 25.49 -33.81
C TYR A 204 -11.45 25.91 -35.29
N GLY A 205 -11.15 25.00 -36.21
CA GLY A 205 -11.28 25.22 -37.65
C GLY A 205 -12.72 25.49 -38.07
N ALA A 206 -13.68 24.76 -37.49
CA ALA A 206 -15.10 24.95 -37.76
C ALA A 206 -15.59 26.34 -37.31
N ASN A 207 -15.16 26.82 -36.15
CA ASN A 207 -15.54 28.15 -35.67
C ASN A 207 -14.90 29.29 -36.47
N THR A 208 -13.70 29.09 -37.02
CA THR A 208 -12.96 30.11 -37.78
C THR A 208 -13.48 30.26 -39.21
N HIS A 209 -13.85 29.16 -39.87
CA HIS A 209 -14.12 29.16 -41.32
C HIS A 209 -15.59 28.94 -41.69
N LEU A 210 -16.47 28.51 -40.78
CA LEU A 210 -17.88 28.27 -41.08
C LEU A 210 -18.83 29.21 -40.32
N SER A 211 -20.00 29.47 -40.90
CA SER A 211 -21.07 30.30 -40.33
C SER A 211 -22.36 29.48 -40.09
N GLY A 212 -23.04 29.75 -38.97
CA GLY A 212 -24.31 29.10 -38.59
C GLY A 212 -24.18 27.76 -37.84
N ASN A 213 -25.28 27.01 -37.76
CA ASN A 213 -25.39 25.75 -36.99
C ASN A 213 -24.47 24.61 -37.49
N ILE A 214 -23.85 24.77 -38.65
CA ILE A 214 -22.88 23.81 -39.18
C ILE A 214 -21.61 23.74 -38.30
N LYS A 215 -21.29 24.81 -37.53
CA LYS A 215 -20.11 24.91 -36.67
C LYS A 215 -19.99 23.77 -35.66
N TRP A 216 -21.08 23.42 -34.98
CA TRP A 216 -21.10 22.34 -33.99
C TRP A 216 -21.53 20.99 -34.58
N ARG A 217 -22.26 20.99 -35.70
CA ARG A 217 -22.68 19.75 -36.38
C ARG A 217 -21.54 19.08 -37.14
N LEU A 218 -20.66 19.82 -37.81
CA LEU A 218 -19.55 19.25 -38.58
C LEU A 218 -18.62 18.38 -37.72
N PRO A 219 -18.20 18.79 -36.52
CA PRO A 219 -17.42 17.94 -35.60
C PRO A 219 -18.19 16.69 -35.15
N LEU A 220 -19.52 16.78 -34.94
CA LEU A 220 -20.35 15.60 -34.65
C LEU A 220 -20.43 14.63 -35.82
N TRP A 221 -20.42 15.13 -37.07
CA TRP A 221 -20.31 14.26 -38.25
C TRP A 221 -18.93 13.62 -38.36
N LEU A 222 -17.86 14.38 -38.10
CA LEU A 222 -16.49 13.86 -38.19
C LEU A 222 -16.21 12.76 -37.14
N GLN A 223 -16.95 12.75 -36.04
CA GLN A 223 -16.93 11.70 -35.03
C GLN A 223 -17.09 10.28 -35.60
N MET A 224 -17.79 10.12 -36.74
CA MET A 224 -17.97 8.81 -37.37
C MET A 224 -16.75 8.30 -38.15
N LEU A 225 -15.75 9.15 -38.40
CA LEU A 225 -14.61 8.82 -39.26
C LEU A 225 -13.80 7.65 -38.71
N CYS A 226 -13.35 7.74 -37.45
CA CYS A 226 -12.57 6.69 -36.81
C CYS A 226 -13.34 5.36 -36.67
N PRO A 227 -14.55 5.32 -36.07
CA PRO A 227 -15.31 4.07 -35.98
C PRO A 227 -15.76 3.53 -37.34
N GLY A 228 -15.98 4.40 -38.34
CA GLY A 228 -16.31 3.99 -39.71
C GLY A 228 -15.15 3.24 -40.39
N LEU A 229 -13.92 3.75 -40.24
CA LEU A 229 -12.72 3.06 -40.70
C LEU A 229 -12.52 1.71 -39.99
N VAL A 230 -12.77 1.67 -38.67
CA VAL A 230 -12.72 0.42 -37.92
C VAL A 230 -13.79 -0.55 -38.41
N CYS A 231 -15.02 -0.10 -38.64
CA CYS A 231 -16.12 -0.93 -39.13
C CYS A 231 -15.78 -1.54 -40.50
N LEU A 232 -15.26 -0.75 -41.44
CA LEU A 232 -14.88 -1.22 -42.78
C LEU A 232 -13.68 -2.17 -42.74
N GLY A 233 -12.66 -1.86 -41.94
CA GLY A 233 -11.46 -2.69 -41.84
C GLY A 233 -11.59 -3.86 -40.85
N SER A 234 -12.67 -3.92 -40.08
CA SER A 234 -12.91 -4.99 -39.11
C SER A 234 -12.93 -6.37 -39.76
N TRP A 235 -13.33 -6.48 -41.02
CA TRP A 235 -13.35 -7.75 -41.76
C TRP A 235 -11.94 -8.30 -42.02
N MET A 236 -10.95 -7.41 -42.15
CA MET A 236 -9.54 -7.76 -42.36
C MET A 236 -8.82 -8.11 -41.04
N LEU A 237 -9.43 -7.82 -39.89
CA LEU A 237 -8.85 -8.16 -38.59
C LEU A 237 -8.85 -9.68 -38.38
N PRO A 238 -7.76 -10.25 -37.85
CA PRO A 238 -7.77 -11.61 -37.35
C PRO A 238 -8.62 -11.72 -36.08
N GLU A 239 -9.21 -12.89 -35.85
CA GLU A 239 -9.84 -13.20 -34.57
C GLU A 239 -8.76 -13.61 -33.55
N SER A 240 -9.07 -13.48 -32.26
CA SER A 240 -8.16 -13.87 -31.18
C SER A 240 -7.84 -15.37 -31.20
N PRO A 241 -6.55 -15.78 -31.22
CA PRO A 241 -6.17 -17.19 -31.16
C PRO A 241 -6.60 -17.84 -29.83
N ARG A 242 -6.59 -17.07 -28.74
CA ARG A 242 -7.05 -17.53 -27.42
C ARG A 242 -8.55 -17.84 -27.41
N TRP A 243 -9.36 -17.01 -28.07
CA TRP A 243 -10.80 -17.27 -28.20
C TRP A 243 -11.08 -18.46 -29.11
N GLN A 244 -10.32 -18.62 -30.20
CA GLN A 244 -10.45 -19.77 -31.10
C GLN A 244 -10.17 -21.09 -30.39
N VAL A 245 -9.09 -21.19 -29.59
CA VAL A 245 -8.82 -22.40 -28.78
C VAL A 245 -9.92 -22.63 -27.74
N ALA A 246 -10.46 -21.56 -27.13
CA ALA A 246 -11.57 -21.67 -26.18
C ALA A 246 -12.89 -22.17 -26.82
N GLN A 247 -13.07 -21.97 -28.12
CA GLN A 247 -14.20 -22.49 -28.91
C GLN A 247 -13.89 -23.82 -29.60
N GLU A 248 -12.84 -24.53 -29.15
CA GLU A 248 -12.39 -25.82 -29.69
C GLU A 248 -11.88 -25.75 -31.16
N ARG A 249 -11.51 -24.56 -31.63
CA ARG A 249 -10.95 -24.31 -32.99
C ARG A 249 -9.43 -24.18 -32.98
N SER A 250 -8.74 -25.19 -32.43
CA SER A 250 -7.28 -25.16 -32.23
C SER A 250 -6.47 -25.06 -33.54
N GLU A 251 -6.98 -25.62 -34.64
CA GLU A 251 -6.31 -25.55 -35.94
C GLU A 251 -6.32 -24.13 -36.54
N GLU A 252 -7.41 -23.38 -36.36
CA GLU A 252 -7.47 -21.98 -36.80
C GLU A 252 -6.49 -21.11 -36.01
N ALA A 253 -6.39 -21.34 -34.71
CA ALA A 253 -5.44 -20.65 -33.83
C ALA A 253 -3.98 -20.96 -34.21
N ARG A 254 -3.67 -22.22 -34.52
CA ARG A 254 -2.35 -22.63 -35.00
C ARG A 254 -1.99 -21.94 -36.32
N ASN A 255 -2.92 -21.91 -37.27
CA ASN A 255 -2.73 -21.23 -38.56
C ASN A 255 -2.54 -19.71 -38.40
N PHE A 256 -3.21 -19.09 -37.42
CA PHE A 256 -2.98 -17.69 -37.06
C PHE A 256 -1.53 -17.47 -36.59
N ILE A 257 -1.05 -18.26 -35.63
CA ILE A 257 0.31 -18.12 -35.08
C ILE A 257 1.36 -18.35 -36.17
N ILE A 258 1.17 -19.36 -37.04
CA ILE A 258 2.06 -19.62 -38.19
C ILE A 258 2.14 -18.39 -39.09
N LYS A 259 1.00 -17.81 -39.46
CA LYS A 259 0.94 -16.69 -40.40
C LYS A 259 1.50 -15.39 -39.82
N TYR A 260 1.12 -15.04 -38.59
CA TYR A 260 1.41 -13.72 -38.02
C TYR A 260 2.66 -13.69 -37.13
N HIS A 261 2.94 -14.75 -36.37
CA HIS A 261 4.08 -14.79 -35.45
C HIS A 261 5.29 -15.53 -36.04
N ALA A 262 5.08 -16.58 -36.83
CA ALA A 262 6.17 -17.33 -37.49
C ALA A 262 6.44 -16.92 -38.94
N ASN A 263 5.84 -15.81 -39.43
CA ASN A 263 5.99 -15.31 -40.81
C ASN A 263 5.70 -16.36 -41.92
N GLY A 264 4.85 -17.35 -41.63
CA GLY A 264 4.49 -18.44 -42.56
C GLY A 264 5.26 -19.73 -42.36
N ASP A 265 6.22 -19.80 -41.43
CA ASP A 265 6.96 -21.02 -41.12
C ASP A 265 6.20 -21.91 -40.12
N ALA A 266 5.69 -23.05 -40.60
CA ALA A 266 4.95 -24.01 -39.78
C ALA A 266 5.85 -24.87 -38.87
N GLY A 267 7.15 -24.93 -39.15
CA GLY A 267 8.13 -25.74 -38.41
C GLY A 267 8.80 -25.01 -37.25
N HIS A 268 8.56 -23.71 -37.10
CA HIS A 268 9.21 -22.90 -36.08
C HIS A 268 8.78 -23.32 -34.66
N PRO A 269 9.72 -23.52 -33.72
CA PRO A 269 9.40 -23.98 -32.35
C PRO A 269 8.46 -23.03 -31.58
N ILE A 270 8.39 -21.75 -31.96
CA ILE A 270 7.54 -20.74 -31.32
C ILE A 270 6.06 -21.09 -31.45
N VAL A 271 5.65 -21.74 -32.55
CA VAL A 271 4.26 -22.14 -32.79
C VAL A 271 3.81 -23.18 -31.77
N ALA A 272 4.65 -24.19 -31.51
CA ALA A 272 4.35 -25.24 -30.55
C ALA A 272 4.35 -24.72 -29.11
N ILE A 273 5.30 -23.84 -28.78
CA ILE A 273 5.42 -23.23 -27.45
C ILE A 273 4.20 -22.34 -27.16
N GLU A 274 3.85 -21.43 -28.07
CA GLU A 274 2.71 -20.53 -27.88
C GLU A 274 1.37 -21.26 -27.83
N MET A 275 1.18 -22.28 -28.69
CA MET A 275 -0.05 -23.10 -28.64
C MET A 275 -0.19 -23.84 -27.30
N LYS A 276 0.93 -24.37 -26.75
CA LYS A 276 0.93 -25.03 -25.46
C LYS A 276 0.61 -24.05 -24.32
N GLU A 277 1.22 -22.85 -24.32
CA GLU A 277 0.93 -21.81 -23.34
C GLU A 277 -0.56 -21.41 -23.33
N ILE A 278 -1.16 -21.24 -24.52
CA ILE A 278 -2.59 -20.91 -24.65
C ILE A 278 -3.46 -22.05 -24.12
N GLN A 279 -3.15 -23.31 -24.46
CA GLN A 279 -3.89 -24.48 -23.98
C GLN A 279 -3.80 -24.63 -22.46
N ASP A 280 -2.60 -24.53 -21.88
CA ASP A 280 -2.38 -24.60 -20.43
C ASP A 280 -3.17 -23.49 -19.71
N SER A 281 -3.19 -22.27 -20.27
CA SER A 281 -3.96 -21.14 -19.71
C SER A 281 -5.49 -21.36 -19.74
N LEU A 282 -5.99 -22.21 -20.64
CA LEU A 282 -7.42 -22.51 -20.80
C LEU A 282 -7.86 -23.72 -19.98
N VAL A 283 -6.97 -24.69 -19.72
CA VAL A 283 -7.24 -25.82 -18.81
C VAL A 283 -7.52 -25.30 -17.39
N GLU A 284 -6.82 -24.25 -16.94
CA GLU A 284 -7.14 -23.55 -15.67
C GLU A 284 -8.55 -22.92 -15.66
N LEU A 285 -9.12 -22.61 -16.83
CA LEU A 285 -10.42 -21.96 -17.00
C LEU A 285 -11.56 -22.95 -17.28
N GLN A 286 -11.29 -24.16 -17.76
CA GLN A 286 -12.28 -25.19 -18.14
C GLN A 286 -13.17 -25.67 -16.97
N GLY A 287 -12.82 -25.38 -15.72
CA GLY A 287 -13.66 -25.64 -14.55
C GLY A 287 -14.75 -24.60 -14.25
N ARG A 288 -14.93 -23.57 -15.10
CA ARG A 288 -15.86 -22.45 -14.84
C ARG A 288 -17.08 -22.48 -15.75
N SER A 289 -18.25 -22.25 -15.14
CA SER A 289 -19.53 -22.12 -15.85
C SER A 289 -19.47 -21.02 -16.92
N LYS A 290 -20.18 -21.20 -18.04
CA LYS A 290 -20.34 -20.20 -19.11
C LYS A 290 -20.96 -18.88 -18.62
N TRP A 291 -21.55 -18.87 -17.42
CA TRP A 291 -22.10 -17.70 -16.73
C TRP A 291 -21.13 -17.06 -15.70
N ALA A 292 -19.87 -17.51 -15.62
CA ALA A 292 -18.89 -17.06 -14.63
C ALA A 292 -18.53 -15.56 -14.70
N CYS A 293 -18.87 -14.87 -15.79
CA CYS A 293 -18.74 -13.41 -15.89
C CYS A 293 -19.58 -12.68 -14.81
N PHE A 294 -20.72 -13.27 -14.40
CA PHE A 294 -21.56 -12.76 -13.31
C PHE A 294 -21.25 -13.38 -11.94
N ASP A 295 -20.29 -14.32 -11.85
CA ASP A 295 -19.90 -14.90 -10.56
C ASP A 295 -18.94 -13.98 -9.81
N LEU A 296 -19.53 -12.92 -9.22
CA LEU A 296 -18.84 -11.99 -8.35
C LEU A 296 -18.41 -12.64 -7.02
N ARG A 297 -18.83 -13.89 -6.71
CA ARG A 297 -18.42 -14.57 -5.48
C ARG A 297 -16.93 -14.86 -5.46
N SER A 298 -16.36 -15.11 -6.63
CA SER A 298 -14.91 -15.29 -6.83
C SER A 298 -14.08 -14.09 -6.36
N LEU A 299 -14.67 -12.89 -6.38
CA LEU A 299 -14.02 -11.62 -6.08
C LEU A 299 -13.91 -11.32 -4.57
N TYR A 300 -14.91 -11.70 -3.76
CA TYR A 300 -14.94 -11.37 -2.32
C TYR A 300 -14.71 -12.56 -1.36
N ARG A 301 -14.52 -13.78 -1.89
CA ARG A 301 -14.39 -15.03 -1.10
C ARG A 301 -13.24 -15.03 -0.09
N SER A 302 -12.12 -14.37 -0.37
CA SER A 302 -10.93 -14.33 0.51
C SER A 302 -10.50 -12.90 0.83
N ARG A 303 -9.92 -12.69 2.03
CA ARG A 303 -9.42 -11.39 2.49
C ARG A 303 -8.40 -10.78 1.53
N ALA A 304 -7.52 -11.61 0.95
CA ALA A 304 -6.54 -11.15 -0.03
C ALA A 304 -7.20 -10.65 -1.34
N ARG A 305 -8.29 -11.30 -1.78
CA ARG A 305 -9.04 -10.90 -2.98
C ARG A 305 -9.81 -9.61 -2.75
N ARG A 306 -10.42 -9.45 -1.56
CA ARG A 306 -11.07 -8.20 -1.15
C ARG A 306 -10.10 -7.01 -1.14
N TYR A 307 -8.88 -7.21 -0.64
CA TYR A 307 -7.84 -6.18 -0.67
C TYR A 307 -7.45 -5.78 -2.10
N ARG A 308 -7.24 -6.76 -2.99
CA ARG A 308 -6.92 -6.50 -4.41
C ARG A 308 -8.01 -5.71 -5.12
N ILE A 309 -9.28 -6.03 -4.86
CA ILE A 309 -10.42 -5.29 -5.45
C ILE A 309 -10.57 -3.91 -4.84
N MET A 310 -10.33 -3.75 -3.53
CA MET A 310 -10.29 -2.44 -2.91
C MET A 310 -9.27 -1.53 -3.61
N LEU A 311 -8.10 -2.05 -3.99
CA LEU A 311 -7.10 -1.29 -4.75
C LEU A 311 -7.58 -0.92 -6.16
N VAL A 312 -8.28 -1.82 -6.86
CA VAL A 312 -8.87 -1.54 -8.19
C VAL A 312 -9.94 -0.46 -8.12
N ILE A 313 -10.82 -0.54 -7.11
CA ILE A 313 -11.85 0.47 -6.84
C ILE A 313 -11.17 1.80 -6.51
N ALA A 314 -10.20 1.82 -5.60
CA ALA A 314 -9.46 3.03 -5.24
C ALA A 314 -8.77 3.67 -6.45
N MET A 315 -8.14 2.86 -7.32
CA MET A 315 -7.52 3.37 -8.56
C MET A 315 -8.54 3.98 -9.51
N SER A 316 -9.75 3.41 -9.60
CA SER A 316 -10.84 3.99 -10.41
C SER A 316 -11.27 5.35 -9.88
N TRP A 317 -11.44 5.47 -8.55
CA TRP A 317 -11.82 6.73 -7.90
C TRP A 317 -10.72 7.78 -8.04
N PHE A 318 -9.48 7.47 -7.68
CA PHE A 318 -8.36 8.41 -7.81
C PHE A 318 -8.11 8.81 -9.27
N GLY A 319 -8.29 7.90 -10.22
CA GLY A 319 -8.14 8.20 -11.64
C GLY A 319 -9.14 9.23 -12.16
N GLN A 320 -10.38 9.20 -11.67
CA GLN A 320 -11.44 10.15 -12.08
C GLN A 320 -11.47 11.43 -11.23
N PHE A 321 -11.13 11.34 -9.94
CA PHE A 321 -11.09 12.46 -8.98
C PHE A 321 -9.75 13.22 -8.97
N SER A 322 -8.76 12.78 -9.75
CA SER A 322 -7.50 13.51 -9.95
C SER A 322 -7.69 14.92 -10.53
N GLY A 323 -8.87 15.21 -11.09
CA GLY A 323 -9.18 16.49 -11.72
C GLY A 323 -9.08 16.48 -13.25
N ASN A 324 -8.71 15.36 -13.89
CA ASN A 324 -8.56 15.30 -15.36
C ASN A 324 -9.84 15.70 -16.13
N ASN A 325 -11.00 15.18 -15.71
CA ASN A 325 -12.29 15.55 -16.33
C ASN A 325 -12.64 17.02 -16.06
N VAL A 326 -12.32 17.53 -14.87
CA VAL A 326 -12.61 18.93 -14.52
C VAL A 326 -11.77 19.85 -15.39
N SER A 327 -10.46 19.60 -15.44
CA SER A 327 -9.54 20.35 -16.29
C SER A 327 -9.93 20.24 -17.76
N SER A 328 -10.18 19.05 -18.31
CA SER A 328 -10.43 18.90 -19.75
C SER A 328 -11.81 19.40 -20.23
N TYR A 329 -12.88 19.14 -19.48
CA TYR A 329 -14.23 19.56 -19.88
C TYR A 329 -14.55 21.01 -19.54
N TYR A 330 -13.94 21.54 -18.48
CA TYR A 330 -14.22 22.88 -17.97
C TYR A 330 -13.07 23.87 -18.15
N LEU A 331 -11.95 23.49 -18.79
CA LEU A 331 -10.90 24.44 -19.19
C LEU A 331 -11.48 25.69 -19.88
N PRO A 332 -12.44 25.58 -20.81
CA PRO A 332 -13.04 26.76 -21.42
C PRO A 332 -13.77 27.68 -20.43
N MET A 333 -14.47 27.11 -19.45
CA MET A 333 -15.18 27.85 -18.41
C MET A 333 -14.19 28.51 -17.44
N MET A 334 -13.15 27.79 -17.04
CA MET A 334 -12.08 28.33 -16.19
C MET A 334 -11.37 29.49 -16.88
N VAL A 335 -11.01 29.36 -18.15
CA VAL A 335 -10.34 30.41 -18.92
C VAL A 335 -11.24 31.64 -19.13
N LYS A 336 -12.55 31.44 -19.29
CA LYS A 336 -13.54 32.53 -19.36
C LYS A 336 -13.64 33.30 -18.03
N ASN A 337 -13.66 32.59 -16.90
CA ASN A 337 -13.65 33.21 -15.56
C ASN A 337 -12.37 34.03 -15.30
N VAL A 338 -11.28 33.66 -15.97
CA VAL A 338 -9.96 34.27 -15.82
C VAL A 338 -9.73 35.38 -16.88
N GLY A 339 -10.80 35.88 -17.51
CA GLY A 339 -10.83 37.13 -18.29
C GLY A 339 -10.68 37.01 -19.79
N THR A 340 -10.47 35.80 -20.34
CA THR A 340 -10.32 35.63 -21.79
C THR A 340 -11.69 35.45 -22.43
N THR A 341 -12.23 36.52 -23.02
CA THR A 341 -13.60 36.57 -23.60
C THR A 341 -13.70 36.08 -25.04
N SER A 342 -12.58 35.85 -25.73
CA SER A 342 -12.58 35.44 -27.14
C SER A 342 -12.77 33.93 -27.31
N THR A 343 -13.91 33.50 -27.87
CA THR A 343 -14.25 32.09 -28.16
C THR A 343 -13.15 31.37 -28.94
N ASN A 344 -12.53 32.04 -29.93
CA ASN A 344 -11.41 31.48 -30.70
C ASN A 344 -10.18 31.17 -29.85
N MET A 345 -9.84 32.08 -28.92
CA MET A 345 -8.69 31.90 -28.03
C MET A 345 -8.93 30.76 -27.04
N VAL A 346 -10.16 30.61 -26.56
CA VAL A 346 -10.55 29.52 -25.66
C VAL A 346 -10.47 28.14 -26.36
N LEU A 347 -10.99 28.04 -27.59
CA LEU A 347 -10.89 26.81 -28.38
C LEU A 347 -9.43 26.48 -28.74
N LEU A 348 -8.62 27.49 -29.07
CA LEU A 348 -7.20 27.32 -29.37
C LEU A 348 -6.41 26.85 -28.14
N LEU A 349 -6.70 27.39 -26.95
CA LEU A 349 -6.10 26.94 -25.69
C LEU A 349 -6.45 25.48 -25.38
N ASN A 350 -7.68 25.05 -25.68
CA ASN A 350 -8.06 23.63 -25.52
C ASN A 350 -7.30 22.72 -26.50
N ALA A 351 -7.09 23.17 -27.73
CA ALA A 351 -6.28 22.45 -28.72
C ALA A 351 -4.81 22.34 -28.30
N PHE A 352 -4.23 23.41 -27.77
CA PHE A 352 -2.88 23.37 -27.21
C PHE A 352 -2.79 22.49 -25.97
N TYR A 353 -3.81 22.47 -25.11
CA TYR A 353 -3.84 21.57 -23.94
C TYR A 353 -3.75 20.11 -24.37
N ALA A 354 -4.57 19.69 -25.34
CA ALA A 354 -4.51 18.34 -25.92
C ALA A 354 -3.13 18.02 -26.53
N LEU A 355 -2.53 18.99 -27.23
CA LEU A 355 -1.18 18.85 -27.80
C LEU A 355 -0.09 18.72 -26.72
N THR A 356 -0.15 19.52 -25.65
CA THR A 356 0.80 19.41 -24.53
C THR A 356 0.65 18.09 -23.77
N GLY A 357 -0.57 17.57 -23.64
CA GLY A 357 -0.82 16.23 -23.10
C GLY A 357 -0.18 15.14 -23.95
N TRP A 358 -0.30 15.22 -25.28
CA TRP A 358 0.35 14.30 -26.21
C TRP A 358 1.88 14.39 -26.19
N ILE A 359 2.43 15.59 -26.18
CA ILE A 359 3.88 15.82 -26.07
C ILE A 359 4.40 15.27 -24.74
N ALA A 360 3.69 15.49 -23.63
CA ALA A 360 4.06 14.94 -22.34
C ALA A 360 4.00 13.40 -22.31
N ALA A 361 2.93 12.82 -22.87
CA ALA A 361 2.77 11.37 -23.00
C ALA A 361 3.93 10.75 -23.82
N THR A 362 4.34 11.41 -24.91
CA THR A 362 5.46 10.94 -25.76
C THR A 362 6.85 11.20 -25.14
N ILE A 363 7.05 12.31 -24.41
CA ILE A 363 8.34 12.66 -23.77
C ILE A 363 8.62 11.86 -22.51
N GLY A 364 7.60 11.28 -21.85
CA GLY A 364 7.75 10.45 -20.65
C GLY A 364 8.77 9.31 -20.74
N GLY A 365 9.15 8.87 -21.96
CA GLY A 365 10.24 7.91 -22.16
C GLY A 365 11.57 8.45 -22.67
N MET A 366 11.69 9.73 -22.97
CA MET A 366 12.88 10.28 -23.62
C MET A 366 14.03 10.57 -22.64
N PHE A 367 13.76 10.58 -21.33
CA PHE A 367 14.75 10.99 -20.31
C PHE A 367 15.75 9.91 -19.86
N THR A 368 15.71 8.69 -20.41
CA THR A 368 16.57 7.58 -19.92
C THR A 368 17.45 6.87 -20.95
N SER A 369 17.58 7.33 -22.20
CA SER A 369 18.57 6.70 -23.12
C SER A 369 19.02 7.59 -24.27
N THR A 370 20.27 8.06 -24.19
CA THR A 370 21.07 8.53 -25.33
C THR A 370 21.52 7.33 -26.17
N THR A 371 20.72 6.85 -27.13
CA THR A 371 21.21 6.24 -28.39
C THR A 371 20.08 5.95 -29.40
N MET A 372 20.28 6.45 -30.63
CA MET A 372 19.63 6.13 -31.93
C MET A 372 18.42 6.97 -32.42
N PRO A 373 18.40 7.37 -33.72
CA PRO A 373 17.40 8.32 -34.26
C PRO A 373 16.24 7.65 -35.03
N LEU A 374 15.16 8.45 -35.11
CA LEU A 374 14.15 8.53 -36.18
C LEU A 374 12.83 7.73 -36.05
N LEU A 375 11.81 8.48 -35.62
CA LEU A 375 10.40 8.49 -36.05
C LEU A 375 9.49 7.26 -35.81
N LEU A 376 10.02 6.05 -35.58
CA LEU A 376 9.17 4.89 -35.24
C LEU A 376 9.20 4.53 -33.74
N LEU A 377 10.19 5.05 -32.99
CA LEU A 377 10.31 4.89 -31.53
C LEU A 377 9.60 6.02 -30.74
N THR A 378 8.99 7.00 -31.40
CA THR A 378 8.32 8.14 -30.72
C THR A 378 7.03 7.72 -29.99
N ILE A 379 6.46 6.55 -30.35
CA ILE A 379 5.31 5.93 -29.67
C ILE A 379 5.77 5.05 -28.48
N MET A 380 7.06 4.73 -28.38
CA MET A 380 7.58 3.69 -27.46
C MET A 380 8.15 4.23 -26.14
N GLY A 381 8.00 5.53 -25.87
CA GLY A 381 8.53 6.16 -24.67
C GLY A 381 7.83 5.73 -23.35
N GLU A 382 6.53 5.53 -23.38
CA GLU A 382 5.73 5.27 -22.17
C GLU A 382 6.08 3.94 -21.47
N ALA A 383 6.63 2.97 -22.22
CA ALA A 383 6.86 1.63 -21.73
C ALA A 383 8.15 1.46 -20.90
N ARG A 384 9.05 2.44 -20.83
CA ARG A 384 10.35 2.26 -20.13
C ARG A 384 10.48 3.00 -18.81
N LEU A 385 9.72 4.06 -18.57
CA LEU A 385 9.81 4.81 -17.31
C LEU A 385 9.19 4.03 -16.13
N HIS A 386 8.12 3.28 -16.40
CA HIS A 386 7.35 2.58 -15.36
C HIS A 386 8.11 1.38 -14.75
N ASP A 387 8.96 0.71 -15.53
CA ASP A 387 9.79 -0.40 -15.08
C ASP A 387 11.03 0.08 -14.29
N VAL A 388 11.53 1.29 -14.57
CA VAL A 388 12.74 1.84 -13.95
C VAL A 388 12.46 2.58 -12.64
N VAL A 389 11.41 3.42 -12.59
CA VAL A 389 11.11 4.29 -11.42
C VAL A 389 10.29 3.56 -10.35
N GLY A 390 9.59 2.49 -10.72
CA GLY A 390 8.71 1.73 -9.86
C GLY A 390 7.32 2.36 -9.70
N ARG A 391 6.28 1.54 -9.85
CA ARG A 391 4.86 1.94 -9.97
C ARG A 391 4.34 2.80 -8.82
N ARG A 392 4.69 2.45 -7.57
CA ARG A 392 4.24 3.18 -6.37
C ARG A 392 4.83 4.59 -6.29
N LYS A 393 6.12 4.74 -6.60
CA LYS A 393 6.82 6.03 -6.53
C LYS A 393 6.28 6.99 -7.60
N MET A 394 6.00 6.47 -8.79
CA MET A 394 5.42 7.24 -9.89
C MET A 394 4.02 7.76 -9.54
N LEU A 395 3.11 6.90 -9.04
CA LEU A 395 1.76 7.33 -8.64
C LEU A 395 1.78 8.36 -7.51
N MET A 396 2.60 8.17 -6.47
CA MET A 396 2.70 9.13 -5.37
C MET A 396 3.35 10.45 -5.80
N GLY A 397 4.38 10.40 -6.65
CA GLY A 397 5.02 11.59 -7.22
C GLY A 397 4.08 12.40 -8.11
N SER A 398 3.31 11.72 -8.96
CA SER A 398 2.29 12.37 -9.79
C SER A 398 1.15 12.95 -8.97
N CYS A 399 0.67 12.26 -7.93
CA CYS A 399 -0.31 12.83 -6.99
C CYS A 399 0.21 14.11 -6.34
N LEU A 400 1.44 14.11 -5.84
CA LEU A 400 2.03 15.29 -5.23
C LEU A 400 2.18 16.45 -6.24
N GLY A 401 2.67 16.16 -7.44
CA GLY A 401 2.81 17.16 -8.50
C GLY A 401 1.48 17.77 -8.94
N MET A 402 0.44 16.94 -9.07
CA MET A 402 -0.92 17.40 -9.39
C MET A 402 -1.53 18.24 -8.26
N SER A 403 -1.36 17.84 -7.00
CA SER A 403 -1.84 18.59 -5.84
C SER A 403 -1.19 19.98 -5.76
N ILE A 404 0.12 20.07 -5.99
CA ILE A 404 0.84 21.35 -6.01
C ILE A 404 0.33 22.23 -7.17
N ALA A 405 0.19 21.66 -8.37
CA ALA A 405 -0.30 22.42 -9.52
C ALA A 405 -1.73 22.95 -9.30
N LEU A 406 -2.65 22.12 -8.80
CA LEU A 406 -4.02 22.54 -8.50
C LEU A 406 -4.10 23.57 -7.37
N ALA A 407 -3.25 23.47 -6.34
CA ALA A 407 -3.17 24.47 -5.27
C ALA A 407 -2.73 25.84 -5.79
N ILE A 408 -1.75 25.86 -6.71
CA ILE A 408 -1.29 27.10 -7.35
C ILE A 408 -2.38 27.68 -8.25
N VAL A 409 -3.06 26.87 -9.05
CA VAL A 409 -4.20 27.32 -9.88
C VAL A 409 -5.30 27.95 -9.02
N ALA A 410 -5.62 27.35 -7.87
CA ALA A 410 -6.61 27.91 -6.93
C ALA A 410 -6.16 29.26 -6.36
N ALA A 411 -4.88 29.38 -5.97
CA ALA A 411 -4.32 30.63 -5.44
C ALA A 411 -4.27 31.75 -6.49
N THR A 412 -3.84 31.46 -7.72
CA THR A 412 -3.76 32.44 -8.80
C THR A 412 -5.14 32.84 -9.34
N ALA A 413 -6.12 31.94 -9.31
CA ALA A 413 -7.51 32.27 -9.62
C ALA A 413 -8.13 33.21 -8.58
N ALA A 414 -7.86 32.98 -7.28
CA ALA A 414 -8.34 33.86 -6.21
C ALA A 414 -7.73 35.28 -6.30
N GLU A 415 -6.44 35.38 -6.61
CA GLU A 415 -5.77 36.68 -6.80
C GLU A 415 -6.25 37.40 -8.08
N TYR A 416 -6.63 36.65 -9.12
CA TYR A 416 -7.19 37.23 -10.34
C TYR A 416 -8.54 37.92 -10.08
N GLU A 417 -9.44 37.31 -9.28
CA GLU A 417 -10.70 37.96 -8.92
C GLU A 417 -10.50 39.20 -8.04
N ARG A 418 -9.45 39.23 -7.21
CA ARG A 418 -9.14 40.37 -6.32
C ARG A 418 -8.49 41.54 -7.04
N SER A 419 -7.54 41.24 -7.93
CA SER A 419 -6.65 42.25 -8.53
C SER A 419 -6.90 42.49 -10.02
N GLY A 420 -7.68 41.65 -10.71
CA GLY A 420 -7.94 41.72 -12.16
C GLY A 420 -6.68 41.61 -13.04
N SER A 421 -5.56 41.15 -12.45
CA SER A 421 -4.22 41.25 -13.02
C SER A 421 -3.98 40.18 -14.10
N VAL A 422 -3.65 40.61 -15.32
CA VAL A 422 -3.37 39.73 -16.48
C VAL A 422 -2.25 38.70 -16.20
N PRO A 423 -1.15 39.03 -15.49
CA PRO A 423 -0.15 38.04 -15.05
C PRO A 423 -0.72 36.87 -14.24
N SER A 424 -1.69 37.10 -13.35
CA SER A 424 -2.30 36.04 -12.52
C SER A 424 -3.16 35.09 -13.35
N SER A 425 -3.77 35.63 -14.42
CA SER A 425 -4.55 34.87 -15.40
C SER A 425 -3.66 33.91 -16.20
N SER A 426 -2.58 34.44 -16.77
CA SER A 426 -1.60 33.67 -17.52
C SER A 426 -0.92 32.59 -16.66
N ALA A 427 -0.62 32.88 -15.39
CA ALA A 427 -0.08 31.90 -14.46
C ALA A 427 -1.06 30.74 -14.19
N SER A 428 -2.34 31.04 -13.98
CA SER A 428 -3.38 30.02 -13.78
C SER A 428 -3.46 29.06 -14.97
N ILE A 429 -3.43 29.61 -16.19
CA ILE A 429 -3.46 28.81 -17.42
C ILE A 429 -2.19 27.94 -17.52
N ALA A 430 -1.00 28.49 -17.27
CA ALA A 430 0.25 27.74 -17.33
C ALA A 430 0.27 26.55 -16.35
N PHE A 431 -0.22 26.72 -15.11
CA PHE A 431 -0.25 25.64 -14.13
C PHE A 431 -1.30 24.56 -14.43
N ILE A 432 -2.41 24.89 -15.14
CA ILE A 432 -3.35 23.87 -15.65
C ILE A 432 -2.68 23.00 -16.72
N PHE A 433 -1.84 23.58 -17.58
CA PHE A 433 -1.07 22.82 -18.56
C PHE A 433 -0.03 21.93 -17.88
N ILE A 434 0.68 22.43 -16.85
CA ILE A 434 1.60 21.63 -16.05
C ILE A 434 0.88 20.47 -15.36
N PHE A 435 -0.31 20.70 -14.80
CA PHE A 435 -1.16 19.63 -14.26
C PHE A 435 -1.46 18.56 -15.32
N GLY A 436 -1.84 18.97 -16.54
CA GLY A 436 -2.09 18.05 -17.65
C GLY A 436 -0.86 17.21 -18.03
N VAL A 437 0.33 17.81 -18.04
CA VAL A 437 1.61 17.14 -18.30
C VAL A 437 1.90 16.09 -17.22
N VAL A 438 1.77 16.43 -15.94
CA VAL A 438 2.03 15.50 -14.82
C VAL A 438 1.02 14.35 -14.81
N PHE A 439 -0.24 14.62 -15.13
CA PHE A 439 -1.29 13.61 -15.24
C PHE A 439 -1.05 12.67 -16.43
N ALA A 440 -0.63 13.20 -17.59
CA ALA A 440 -0.30 12.44 -18.79
C ALA A 440 0.84 11.44 -18.55
N VAL A 441 1.94 11.90 -17.94
CA VAL A 441 3.15 11.07 -17.71
C VAL A 441 2.90 9.94 -16.72
N GLY A 442 2.17 10.20 -15.64
CA GLY A 442 2.02 9.24 -14.55
C GLY A 442 0.71 8.45 -14.56
N PHE A 443 -0.42 9.15 -14.55
CA PHE A 443 -1.72 8.55 -14.27
C PHE A 443 -2.34 7.87 -15.49
N THR A 444 -2.19 8.47 -16.67
CA THR A 444 -2.82 7.99 -17.91
C THR A 444 -2.44 6.54 -18.26
N PRO A 445 -1.16 6.14 -18.32
CA PRO A 445 -0.80 4.75 -18.61
C PRO A 445 -1.10 3.80 -17.44
N MET A 446 -1.10 4.29 -16.20
CA MET A 446 -1.31 3.46 -15.01
C MET A 446 -2.77 3.07 -14.77
N GLN A 447 -3.73 3.85 -15.28
CA GLN A 447 -5.16 3.59 -15.09
C GLN A 447 -5.57 2.16 -15.52
N PRO A 448 -5.21 1.67 -16.72
CA PRO A 448 -5.52 0.29 -17.11
C PRO A 448 -4.47 -0.74 -16.66
N ILE A 449 -3.20 -0.36 -16.59
CA ILE A 449 -2.09 -1.30 -16.30
C ILE A 449 -2.12 -1.75 -14.84
N TYR A 450 -2.27 -0.84 -13.88
CA TYR A 450 -2.20 -1.16 -12.46
C TYR A 450 -3.30 -2.14 -12.01
N PRO A 451 -4.59 -1.94 -12.34
CA PRO A 451 -5.63 -2.93 -12.05
C PRO A 451 -5.36 -4.29 -12.69
N ALA A 452 -4.86 -4.32 -13.94
CA ALA A 452 -4.60 -5.57 -14.65
C ALA A 452 -3.54 -6.43 -13.97
N GLU A 453 -2.54 -5.83 -13.32
CA GLU A 453 -1.45 -6.53 -12.62
C GLU A 453 -1.80 -6.94 -11.19
N VAL A 454 -2.58 -6.12 -10.47
CA VAL A 454 -3.03 -6.44 -9.11
C VAL A 454 -3.99 -7.64 -9.10
N LEU A 455 -4.78 -7.78 -10.18
CA LEU A 455 -5.73 -8.87 -10.35
C LEU A 455 -5.03 -10.16 -10.80
N ALA A 456 -5.32 -11.26 -10.08
CA ALA A 456 -4.90 -12.59 -10.50
C ALA A 456 -5.61 -13.00 -11.81
N ASN A 457 -5.00 -13.88 -12.60
CA ASN A 457 -5.53 -14.33 -13.90
C ASN A 457 -7.00 -14.79 -13.81
N ASP A 458 -7.34 -15.44 -12.69
CA ASP A 458 -8.65 -15.99 -12.41
C ASP A 458 -9.72 -14.92 -12.09
N MET A 459 -9.35 -13.69 -11.74
CA MET A 459 -10.29 -12.61 -11.40
C MET A 459 -10.15 -11.38 -12.29
N ARG A 460 -9.20 -11.38 -13.23
CA ARG A 460 -8.85 -10.21 -14.04
C ARG A 460 -10.03 -9.67 -14.85
N ALA A 461 -10.76 -10.54 -15.55
CA ALA A 461 -11.91 -10.13 -16.36
C ALA A 461 -13.01 -9.46 -15.50
N ASN A 462 -13.45 -10.13 -14.42
CA ASN A 462 -14.49 -9.60 -13.54
C ASN A 462 -14.01 -8.35 -12.77
N GLY A 463 -12.73 -8.27 -12.41
CA GLY A 463 -12.15 -7.11 -11.76
C GLY A 463 -12.03 -5.89 -12.68
N MET A 464 -11.71 -6.09 -13.97
CA MET A 464 -11.69 -5.02 -14.98
C MET A 464 -13.09 -4.51 -15.31
N MET A 465 -14.11 -5.38 -15.27
CA MET A 465 -15.52 -4.95 -15.36
C MET A 465 -15.90 -4.03 -14.19
N ILE A 466 -15.55 -4.40 -12.95
CA ILE A 466 -15.78 -3.55 -11.77
C ILE A 466 -15.02 -2.23 -11.87
N PHE A 467 -13.79 -2.25 -12.38
CA PHE A 467 -13.01 -1.04 -12.63
C PHE A 467 -13.79 -0.06 -13.53
N GLN A 468 -14.30 -0.54 -14.67
CA GLN A 468 -15.04 0.33 -15.60
C GLN A 468 -16.36 0.83 -15.02
N MET A 469 -17.10 -0.01 -14.28
CA MET A 469 -18.32 0.44 -13.58
C MET A 469 -18.01 1.50 -12.53
N THR A 470 -16.98 1.28 -11.71
CA THR A 470 -16.60 2.21 -10.63
C THR A 470 -16.04 3.51 -11.19
N SER A 471 -15.26 3.43 -12.28
CA SER A 471 -14.74 4.57 -13.04
C SER A 471 -15.90 5.40 -13.61
N GLY A 472 -16.92 4.76 -14.20
CA GLY A 472 -18.13 5.45 -14.66
C GLY A 472 -18.91 6.13 -13.52
N CYS A 473 -19.06 5.47 -12.36
CA CYS A 473 -19.68 6.07 -11.17
C CYS A 473 -18.91 7.31 -10.69
N ALA A 474 -17.59 7.20 -10.54
CA ALA A 474 -16.73 8.28 -10.09
C ALA A 474 -16.72 9.44 -11.10
N GLY A 475 -16.68 9.13 -12.39
CA GLY A 475 -16.83 10.08 -13.48
C GLY A 475 -18.18 10.80 -13.44
N PHE A 476 -19.28 10.08 -13.23
CA PHE A 476 -20.62 10.66 -13.11
C PHE A 476 -20.69 11.68 -11.96
N VAL A 477 -20.20 11.31 -10.77
CA VAL A 477 -20.17 12.22 -9.62
C VAL A 477 -19.33 13.45 -9.92
N ASN A 478 -18.12 13.26 -10.46
CA ASN A 478 -17.23 14.37 -10.78
C ASN A 478 -17.86 15.32 -11.81
N THR A 479 -18.39 14.78 -12.90
CA THR A 479 -18.94 15.56 -14.00
C THR A 479 -20.25 16.27 -13.63
N PHE A 480 -21.11 15.66 -12.80
CA PHE A 480 -22.36 16.28 -12.35
C PHE A 480 -22.15 17.30 -11.23
N ALA A 481 -21.28 16.98 -10.25
CA ALA A 481 -21.07 17.82 -9.07
C ALA A 481 -20.15 19.02 -9.33
N ALA A 482 -19.14 18.88 -10.20
CA ALA A 482 -18.17 19.95 -10.48
C ALA A 482 -18.80 21.29 -10.89
N PRO A 483 -19.76 21.39 -11.83
CA PRO A 483 -20.32 22.68 -12.24
C PRO A 483 -21.20 23.31 -11.15
N VAL A 484 -21.92 22.50 -10.37
CA VAL A 484 -22.69 22.97 -9.20
C VAL A 484 -21.76 23.48 -8.12
N ALA A 485 -20.65 22.77 -7.88
CA ALA A 485 -19.60 23.19 -6.97
C ALA A 485 -18.95 24.50 -7.44
N MET A 486 -18.57 24.63 -8.71
CA MET A 486 -17.96 25.85 -9.25
C MET A 486 -18.90 27.07 -9.19
N ASN A 487 -20.20 26.89 -9.37
CA ASN A 487 -21.18 27.99 -9.27
C ASN A 487 -21.46 28.44 -7.83
N LYS A 488 -21.46 27.52 -6.86
CA LYS A 488 -21.71 27.83 -5.43
C LYS A 488 -20.44 28.20 -4.67
N ILE A 489 -19.33 27.55 -5.00
CA ILE A 489 -18.03 27.67 -4.36
C ILE A 489 -17.17 28.53 -5.28
N ARG A 490 -17.46 29.83 -5.28
CA ARG A 490 -16.80 30.83 -6.11
C ARG A 490 -15.34 31.08 -5.72
N TYR A 491 -14.91 30.56 -4.56
CA TYR A 491 -13.51 30.52 -4.14
C TYR A 491 -13.20 29.21 -3.43
N TRP A 492 -12.08 28.59 -3.79
CA TRP A 492 -11.50 27.50 -3.01
C TRP A 492 -10.57 27.99 -1.89
N LEU A 493 -10.66 29.28 -1.50
CA LEU A 493 -9.93 29.84 -0.34
C LEU A 493 -10.39 31.23 0.16
N SER A 494 -11.59 31.74 -0.12
CA SER A 494 -11.94 33.12 0.26
C SER A 494 -13.22 33.28 1.09
N HIS A 495 -13.07 34.14 2.10
CA HIS A 495 -14.06 34.74 2.99
C HIS A 495 -14.87 33.86 3.93
N ALA A 496 -15.41 32.70 3.56
CA ALA A 496 -16.26 31.95 4.49
C ALA A 496 -15.47 31.30 5.64
N GLU A 497 -14.35 30.64 5.32
CA GLU A 497 -13.49 30.02 6.34
C GLU A 497 -12.66 31.06 7.10
N LEU A 498 -12.20 32.13 6.45
CA LEU A 498 -11.53 33.25 7.11
C LEU A 498 -12.48 34.07 7.99
N ALA A 499 -13.75 34.27 7.58
CA ALA A 499 -14.77 34.90 8.41
C ALA A 499 -15.24 33.99 9.54
N ASP A 500 -15.25 32.66 9.34
CA ASP A 500 -15.53 31.70 10.42
C ASP A 500 -14.38 31.63 11.43
N ILE A 501 -13.12 31.70 10.96
CA ILE A 501 -11.93 31.83 11.81
C ILE A 501 -11.90 33.19 12.51
N HIS A 502 -12.21 34.30 11.81
CA HIS A 502 -12.33 35.63 12.42
C HIS A 502 -13.50 35.71 13.41
N ALA A 503 -14.65 35.09 13.12
CA ALA A 503 -15.79 35.06 14.02
C ALA A 503 -15.50 34.18 15.24
N LYS A 504 -14.81 33.06 15.07
CA LYS A 504 -14.32 32.23 16.18
C LYS A 504 -13.27 32.95 17.02
N ALA A 505 -12.33 33.66 16.38
CA ALA A 505 -11.30 34.46 17.07
C ALA A 505 -11.92 35.67 17.80
N GLN A 506 -12.85 36.39 17.18
CA GLN A 506 -13.59 37.50 17.78
C GLN A 506 -14.41 37.01 18.97
N LYS A 507 -15.11 35.88 18.83
CA LYS A 507 -15.86 35.26 19.92
C LYS A 507 -14.95 34.85 21.08
N VAL A 508 -13.75 34.35 20.80
CA VAL A 508 -12.74 34.03 21.84
C VAL A 508 -12.23 35.30 22.52
N ILE A 509 -11.99 36.39 21.78
CA ILE A 509 -11.54 37.68 22.33
C ILE A 509 -12.63 38.33 23.17
N ASP A 510 -13.88 38.36 22.70
CA ASP A 510 -15.04 38.90 23.44
C ASP A 510 -15.32 38.08 24.71
N THR A 511 -15.03 36.77 24.69
CA THR A 511 -15.14 35.90 25.87
C THR A 511 -14.00 36.13 26.88
N LEU A 512 -12.80 36.46 26.40
CA LEU A 512 -11.63 36.72 27.26
C LEU A 512 -11.59 38.16 27.81
N PHE A 513 -12.15 39.13 27.08
CA PHE A 513 -12.15 40.57 27.43
C PHE A 513 -13.53 41.21 27.17
N PRO A 514 -14.53 40.94 28.01
CA PRO A 514 -15.93 41.28 27.74
C PRO A 514 -16.28 42.79 27.77
N SER A 515 -15.33 43.67 28.10
CA SER A 515 -15.56 45.11 28.30
C SER A 515 -14.58 46.03 27.56
N SER A 516 -13.93 45.57 26.48
CA SER A 516 -12.92 46.37 25.75
C SER A 516 -13.04 46.26 24.24
N SER A 517 -12.87 47.39 23.53
CA SER A 517 -12.92 47.43 22.06
C SER A 517 -11.62 46.92 21.43
N LEU A 518 -11.71 46.29 20.24
CA LEU A 518 -10.59 45.65 19.54
C LEU A 518 -9.43 46.63 19.22
N GLU A 519 -9.74 47.89 18.94
CA GLU A 519 -8.74 48.93 18.67
C GLU A 519 -7.89 49.27 19.90
N GLU A 520 -8.47 49.31 21.10
CA GLU A 520 -7.71 49.50 22.35
C GLU A 520 -6.74 48.34 22.60
N LEU A 521 -7.19 47.10 22.40
CA LEU A 521 -6.37 45.90 22.61
C LEU A 521 -5.20 45.82 21.61
N SER A 522 -5.40 46.30 20.38
CA SER A 522 -4.38 46.29 19.33
C SER A 522 -3.21 47.26 19.59
N SER A 523 -3.44 48.31 20.39
CA SER A 523 -2.44 49.33 20.72
C SER A 523 -1.60 48.99 21.97
N MET A 524 -1.95 47.92 22.68
CA MET A 524 -1.28 47.51 23.93
C MET A 524 -0.12 46.54 23.68
N THR A 525 0.96 46.68 24.46
CA THR A 525 2.10 45.77 24.39
C THR A 525 1.81 44.45 25.13
N ARG A 526 2.49 43.37 24.75
CA ARG A 526 2.28 42.00 25.29
C ARG A 526 2.23 41.92 26.82
N GLN A 527 3.00 42.76 27.54
CA GLN A 527 3.01 42.82 29.00
C GLN A 527 1.75 43.48 29.59
N GLN A 528 1.20 44.51 28.93
CA GLN A 528 -0.02 45.19 29.36
C GLN A 528 -1.26 44.29 29.18
N LEU A 529 -1.29 43.52 28.08
CA LEU A 529 -2.32 42.51 27.82
C LEU A 529 -2.32 41.40 28.89
N SER A 530 -1.15 40.93 29.33
CA SER A 530 -1.05 39.89 30.37
C SER A 530 -1.51 40.37 31.76
N ILE A 531 -1.26 41.64 32.09
CA ILE A 531 -1.68 42.21 33.38
C ILE A 531 -3.20 42.38 33.42
N ARG A 532 -3.82 42.82 32.32
CA ARG A 532 -5.29 42.91 32.23
C ARG A 532 -5.98 41.55 32.28
N LEU A 533 -5.41 40.55 31.62
CA LEU A 533 -5.93 39.17 31.65
C LEU A 533 -5.91 38.58 33.06
N GLN A 534 -4.95 38.99 33.91
CA GLN A 534 -4.88 38.59 35.31
C GLN A 534 -5.94 39.32 36.16
N SER A 535 -6.24 40.58 35.84
CA SER A 535 -7.25 41.37 36.56
C SER A 535 -8.70 40.97 36.28
N SER A 536 -9.00 40.29 35.16
CA SER A 536 -10.35 39.83 34.81
C SER A 536 -10.73 38.47 35.40
N THR A 537 -9.78 37.74 36.00
CA THR A 537 -9.99 36.38 36.54
C THR A 537 -10.29 36.30 38.05
N ASP A 538 -10.50 37.41 38.74
CA ASP A 538 -10.90 37.39 40.16
C ASP A 538 -12.42 37.39 40.33
N SER A 539 -13.02 36.21 40.18
CA SER A 539 -14.29 35.80 40.82
C SER A 539 -14.43 34.27 40.74
N PRO A 540 -14.34 33.53 41.86
CA PRO A 540 -14.55 32.10 41.84
C PRO A 540 -16.07 31.82 41.83
N SER A 541 -16.62 31.51 40.66
CA SER A 541 -17.92 30.84 40.60
C SER A 541 -17.68 29.33 40.64
N VAL A 542 -18.20 28.73 41.72
CA VAL A 542 -18.33 27.29 41.91
C VAL A 542 -19.19 26.77 40.75
N VAL A 543 -18.55 26.21 39.72
CA VAL A 543 -19.26 25.44 38.70
C VAL A 543 -19.63 24.11 39.34
N ALA A 544 -20.94 23.93 39.48
CA ALA A 544 -21.56 22.69 39.93
C ALA A 544 -21.04 21.51 39.11
N ALA A 545 -20.60 20.47 39.81
CA ALA A 545 -20.26 19.19 39.20
C ALA A 545 -21.53 18.59 38.58
N GLU A 546 -21.59 18.51 37.25
CA GLU A 546 -22.44 17.54 36.58
C GLU A 546 -21.89 16.13 36.82
N PRO A 547 -22.76 15.12 37.02
CA PRO A 547 -22.34 13.76 37.31
C PRO A 547 -21.85 13.07 36.03
N HIS A 548 -20.64 13.39 35.57
CA HIS A 548 -19.93 12.59 34.58
C HIS A 548 -19.24 11.41 35.27
N ASP A 549 -20.04 10.49 35.79
CA ASP A 549 -19.63 9.22 36.41
C ASP A 549 -19.26 8.15 35.35
N SER A 550 -18.90 8.58 34.14
CA SER A 550 -18.71 7.69 33.00
C SER A 550 -17.24 7.58 32.63
N LEU A 551 -16.64 6.44 33.00
CA LEU A 551 -15.30 5.96 32.62
C LEU A 551 -14.98 6.07 31.12
N GLN A 552 -15.99 6.29 30.27
CA GLN A 552 -15.91 6.53 28.83
C GLN A 552 -15.10 7.78 28.45
N VAL A 553 -14.99 8.80 29.32
CA VAL A 553 -14.20 10.02 29.01
C VAL A 553 -12.69 9.73 28.95
N LEU A 554 -12.22 8.68 29.62
CA LEU A 554 -10.83 8.24 29.61
C LEU A 554 -10.57 7.13 28.57
N GLU A 555 -11.58 6.75 27.78
CA GLU A 555 -11.39 5.86 26.65
C GLU A 555 -10.72 6.63 25.51
N PRO A 556 -9.63 6.10 24.92
CA PRO A 556 -9.13 6.66 23.67
C PRO A 556 -10.23 6.51 22.61
N SER A 557 -10.67 7.62 22.03
CA SER A 557 -11.64 7.59 20.93
C SER A 557 -11.06 6.75 19.77
N LEU A 558 -11.86 5.87 19.18
CA LEU A 558 -11.47 5.03 18.02
C LEU A 558 -10.88 5.84 16.83
N GLU A 559 -11.08 7.16 16.82
CA GLU A 559 -10.68 8.10 15.76
C GLU A 559 -9.55 9.07 16.17
N GLN A 560 -8.71 8.74 17.16
CA GLN A 560 -7.57 9.59 17.52
C GLN A 560 -6.35 9.38 16.61
N ASN A 561 -5.71 10.50 16.22
CA ASN A 561 -4.55 10.55 15.34
C ASN A 561 -3.32 9.91 16.00
N PHE A 562 -3.13 8.61 15.79
CA PHE A 562 -1.86 7.95 16.11
C PHE A 562 -0.75 8.50 15.22
N THR A 563 0.30 9.06 15.81
CA THR A 563 1.55 9.35 15.11
C THR A 563 2.36 8.07 15.00
N TRP A 564 2.41 7.50 13.79
CA TRP A 564 3.06 6.20 13.51
C TRP A 564 4.57 6.31 13.28
N GLU A 565 5.08 7.52 13.11
CA GLU A 565 6.48 7.76 12.74
C GLU A 565 7.40 7.65 13.96
N GLU A 566 8.44 6.82 13.83
CA GLU A 566 9.52 6.75 14.80
C GLU A 566 10.46 7.95 14.61
N VAL A 567 11.14 8.34 15.69
CA VAL A 567 12.13 9.41 15.68
C VAL A 567 13.22 9.11 14.64
N SER A 568 13.43 10.05 13.70
CA SER A 568 14.41 9.88 12.62
C SER A 568 15.84 9.82 13.17
N ASP A 569 16.74 9.10 12.47
CA ASP A 569 18.16 8.96 12.87
C ASP A 569 18.94 10.30 12.92
N ASN A 570 18.36 11.39 12.42
CA ASN A 570 18.93 12.73 12.42
C ASN A 570 18.57 13.55 13.68
N GLU A 571 17.68 13.08 14.55
CA GLU A 571 17.36 13.76 15.82
C GLU A 571 18.32 13.31 16.93
N SER A 572 18.69 14.24 17.83
CA SER A 572 19.68 14.01 18.90
C SER A 572 19.30 12.84 19.81
N GLU A 573 20.28 12.17 20.43
CA GLU A 573 20.03 11.07 21.38
C GLU A 573 19.10 11.47 22.54
N THR A 574 19.03 12.76 22.87
CA THR A 574 18.09 13.33 23.85
C THR A 574 16.64 13.42 23.37
N SER A 575 16.39 13.42 22.05
CA SER A 575 15.04 13.32 21.46
C SER A 575 14.44 11.92 21.64
N ARG A 576 15.28 10.91 21.93
CA ARG A 576 14.87 9.50 22.15
C ARG A 576 14.13 9.25 23.46
N VAL A 577 13.98 10.23 24.36
CA VAL A 577 13.34 10.05 25.67
C VAL A 577 11.79 10.03 25.59
N ALA A 578 11.21 10.28 24.40
CA ALA A 578 9.77 10.19 24.19
C ALA A 578 9.34 8.74 23.92
N ASP A 579 8.99 7.99 24.97
CA ASP A 579 8.27 6.73 24.85
C ASP A 579 6.88 6.87 25.50
N ASP A 580 5.84 6.55 24.73
CA ASP A 580 4.43 6.52 25.15
C ASP A 580 4.18 5.57 26.34
N VAL A 581 5.10 4.61 26.58
CA VAL A 581 5.03 3.67 27.72
C VAL A 581 5.61 4.25 29.01
N ASN A 582 6.76 4.91 28.93
CA ASN A 582 7.46 5.40 30.12
C ASN A 582 6.86 6.72 30.66
N GLY A 583 5.98 7.38 29.89
CA GLY A 583 5.27 8.59 30.31
C GLY A 583 6.18 9.81 30.52
N LEU A 584 7.46 9.73 30.10
CA LEU A 584 8.46 10.77 30.29
C LEU A 584 8.21 12.01 29.42
N ALA A 585 7.40 11.88 28.37
CA ALA A 585 6.94 12.96 27.51
C ALA A 585 5.47 13.34 27.77
N PHE A 586 5.02 13.31 29.03
CA PHE A 586 3.65 13.71 29.38
C PHE A 586 3.39 15.17 28.96
N SER A 587 2.45 15.36 28.04
CA SER A 587 2.00 16.69 27.61
C SER A 587 0.49 16.81 27.74
N ARG A 588 0.05 17.95 28.25
CA ARG A 588 -1.37 18.28 28.47
C ARG A 588 -2.19 18.32 27.17
N GLN A 589 -1.52 18.47 26.02
CA GLN A 589 -2.13 18.64 24.70
C GLN A 589 -1.89 17.47 23.75
N SER A 590 -1.18 16.42 24.16
CA SER A 590 -0.99 15.24 23.30
C SER A 590 -2.22 14.33 23.38
N PRO A 591 -2.98 14.15 22.28
CA PRO A 591 -4.10 13.22 22.21
C PRO A 591 -3.64 11.83 21.77
N ASN A 592 -2.38 11.45 22.02
CA ASN A 592 -1.85 10.15 21.62
C ASN A 592 -2.43 9.07 22.53
N ALA A 593 -3.43 8.36 22.02
CA ALA A 593 -3.97 7.16 22.63
C ALA A 593 -2.87 6.10 22.77
N SER A 594 -2.59 5.64 23.98
CA SER A 594 -1.73 4.46 24.18
C SER A 594 -2.52 3.19 23.84
N TYR A 595 -1.86 2.19 23.25
CA TYR A 595 -2.43 0.85 23.03
C TYR A 595 -2.96 0.18 24.31
N LEU A 596 -2.43 0.58 25.48
CA LEU A 596 -2.89 0.10 26.79
C LEU A 596 -4.20 0.76 27.27
N GLY A 597 -4.70 1.78 26.58
CA GLY A 597 -5.91 2.52 26.97
C GLY A 597 -5.84 3.01 28.42
N LEU A 598 -6.86 2.64 29.22
CA LEU A 598 -6.94 2.97 30.66
C LEU A 598 -5.79 2.41 31.50
N SER A 599 -5.10 1.38 31.00
CA SER A 599 -3.95 0.78 31.68
C SER A 599 -2.62 1.48 31.35
N SER A 600 -2.62 2.59 30.60
CA SER A 600 -1.40 3.30 30.22
C SER A 600 -0.86 4.22 31.34
N VAL A 601 0.45 4.47 31.36
CA VAL A 601 1.08 5.42 32.30
C VAL A 601 0.61 6.87 32.06
N PRO A 602 0.45 7.35 30.81
CA PRO A 602 -0.17 8.65 30.55
C PRO A 602 -1.56 8.81 31.18
N THR A 603 -2.42 7.79 31.14
CA THR A 603 -3.75 7.83 31.78
C THR A 603 -3.65 8.03 33.28
N ILE A 604 -2.69 7.37 33.95
CA ILE A 604 -2.44 7.58 35.39
C ILE A 604 -2.06 9.03 35.65
N LEU A 605 -1.15 9.60 34.85
CA LEU A 605 -0.73 10.99 35.01
C LEU A 605 -1.87 11.98 34.73
N GLN A 606 -2.77 11.68 33.79
CA GLN A 606 -3.99 12.46 33.56
C GLN A 606 -4.94 12.40 34.76
N VAL A 607 -5.16 11.21 35.34
CA VAL A 607 -6.02 11.05 36.54
C VAL A 607 -5.39 11.75 37.75
N ILE A 608 -4.07 11.63 37.97
CA ILE A 608 -3.36 12.35 39.03
C ILE A 608 -3.47 13.87 38.83
N ALA A 609 -3.25 14.36 37.61
CA ALA A 609 -3.40 15.78 37.29
C ALA A 609 -4.85 16.24 37.49
N HIS A 610 -5.85 15.41 37.19
CA HIS A 610 -7.25 15.71 37.43
C HIS A 610 -7.60 15.80 38.92
N LEU A 611 -7.07 14.86 39.74
CA LEU A 611 -7.30 14.83 41.19
C LEU A 611 -6.53 15.91 41.95
N CYS A 612 -5.33 16.28 41.48
CA CYS A 612 -4.42 17.23 42.12
C CYS A 612 -4.15 18.47 41.23
N PRO A 613 -4.93 19.55 41.35
CA PRO A 613 -4.80 20.74 40.48
C PRO A 613 -3.46 21.49 40.65
N HIS A 614 -2.70 21.25 41.72
CA HIS A 614 -1.34 21.80 41.90
C HIS A 614 -0.33 21.17 40.93
N VAL A 615 -0.48 19.87 40.63
CA VAL A 615 0.38 19.15 39.67
C VAL A 615 0.13 19.66 38.24
N GLN A 616 -1.10 20.08 37.93
CA GLN A 616 -1.45 20.65 36.61
C GLN A 616 -0.66 21.91 36.25
N ARG A 617 -0.14 22.66 37.23
CA ARG A 617 0.63 23.89 37.00
C ARG A 617 2.11 23.62 36.69
N GLN A 618 2.62 22.45 37.05
CA GLN A 618 4.03 22.06 36.84
C GLN A 618 4.25 21.30 35.53
N VAL A 619 3.17 20.82 34.90
CA VAL A 619 3.23 20.09 33.62
C VAL A 619 3.34 21.07 32.45
N PRO A 620 4.36 20.97 31.59
CA PRO A 620 4.50 21.86 30.45
C PRO A 620 3.39 21.65 29.39
N PRO A 621 3.01 22.72 28.67
CA PRO A 621 1.86 22.69 27.76
C PRO A 621 2.08 21.86 26.49
N GLY A 622 3.31 21.55 26.09
CA GLY A 622 3.63 20.86 24.84
C GLY A 622 4.76 19.83 24.94
N PRO A 623 4.84 18.85 24.03
CA PRO A 623 5.85 17.78 24.03
C PRO A 623 7.29 18.29 23.83
N GLN A 624 7.44 19.51 23.28
CA GLN A 624 8.75 20.13 23.02
C GLN A 624 9.49 20.58 24.30
N ALA A 625 8.80 20.66 25.44
CA ALA A 625 9.37 21.13 26.70
C ALA A 625 10.25 20.09 27.41
N TRP A 626 10.13 18.80 27.05
CA TRP A 626 10.95 17.71 27.59
C TRP A 626 12.29 17.56 26.86
N ARG A 627 12.61 18.45 25.90
CA ARG A 627 13.90 18.51 25.21
C ARG A 627 14.95 19.08 26.16
N SER A 628 15.66 18.23 26.89
CA SER A 628 16.83 18.66 27.67
C SER A 628 17.97 19.08 26.74
N PRO A 629 18.59 20.26 26.94
CA PRO A 629 19.85 20.61 26.30
C PRO A 629 20.98 19.95 27.11
N SER A 630 21.51 18.82 26.65
CA SER A 630 22.68 18.21 27.30
C SER A 630 23.59 17.48 26.33
N THR A 631 24.68 18.18 25.98
CA THR A 631 26.11 17.82 26.06
C THR A 631 26.51 16.37 26.40
N LEU A 632 25.96 15.36 25.74
CA LEU A 632 26.62 14.06 25.61
C LEU A 632 27.43 14.08 24.31
N GLY A 633 28.76 14.01 24.48
CA GLY A 633 29.74 14.29 23.43
C GLY A 633 29.55 13.44 22.18
N ALA A 634 29.95 14.03 21.04
CA ALA A 634 30.01 13.36 19.76
C ALA A 634 30.67 11.97 19.90
N SER A 635 30.01 10.95 19.36
CA SER A 635 30.58 9.62 19.20
C SER A 635 31.97 9.74 18.56
N PRO A 636 33.05 9.24 19.19
CA PRO A 636 34.36 9.24 18.56
C PRO A 636 34.26 8.46 17.25
N GLY A 637 34.64 9.11 16.15
CA GLY A 637 34.68 8.49 14.84
C GLY A 637 35.80 7.46 14.76
N GLY A 638 35.48 6.27 14.26
CA GLY A 638 36.46 5.38 13.63
C GLY A 638 37.54 4.78 14.54
N THR A 639 37.21 4.24 15.71
CA THR A 639 38.14 3.37 16.46
C THR A 639 37.97 1.91 16.04
N THR A 640 39.00 1.34 15.43
CA THR A 640 39.14 -0.12 15.24
C THR A 640 39.40 -0.77 16.59
N PHE A 641 38.48 -1.60 17.07
CA PHE A 641 38.64 -2.38 18.30
C PHE A 641 39.58 -3.56 18.07
N SER A 642 40.47 -3.82 19.03
CA SER A 642 41.29 -5.03 19.02
C SER A 642 40.51 -6.23 19.57
N LYS A 643 40.91 -7.47 19.23
CA LYS A 643 40.28 -8.67 19.80
C LYS A 643 40.39 -8.75 21.32
N GLU A 644 41.45 -8.15 21.89
CA GLU A 644 41.69 -8.08 23.34
C GLU A 644 40.64 -7.20 24.03
N GLU A 645 40.15 -6.17 23.34
CA GLU A 645 39.07 -5.28 23.81
C GLU A 645 37.68 -5.88 23.62
N GLU A 646 37.51 -6.80 22.65
CA GLU A 646 36.23 -7.49 22.40
C GLU A 646 35.94 -8.59 23.44
N ILE A 647 36.95 -9.27 23.99
CA ILE A 647 36.79 -10.37 24.97
C ILE A 647 36.04 -9.94 26.25
N PRO A 648 36.37 -8.82 26.91
CA PRO A 648 35.61 -8.33 28.06
C PRO A 648 34.13 -8.09 27.75
N LEU A 649 33.81 -7.61 26.55
CA LEU A 649 32.43 -7.37 26.11
C LEU A 649 31.67 -8.70 25.94
N ILE A 650 32.31 -9.70 25.33
CA ILE A 650 31.75 -11.05 25.21
C ILE A 650 31.46 -11.63 26.61
N ASN A 651 32.39 -11.47 27.56
CA ASN A 651 32.20 -11.90 28.94
C ASN A 651 31.03 -11.16 29.63
N ALA A 652 30.90 -9.84 29.41
CA ALA A 652 29.78 -9.07 29.95
C ALA A 652 28.43 -9.55 29.40
N TYR A 653 28.35 -9.89 28.11
CA TYR A 653 27.14 -10.48 27.52
C TYR A 653 26.77 -11.80 28.20
N PHE A 654 27.69 -12.76 28.29
CA PHE A 654 27.41 -14.08 28.89
C PHE A 654 27.12 -14.01 30.40
N ASN A 655 27.71 -13.05 31.11
CA ASN A 655 27.49 -12.90 32.55
C ASN A 655 26.19 -12.16 32.91
N HIS A 656 25.72 -11.24 32.07
CA HIS A 656 24.63 -10.31 32.44
C HIS A 656 23.40 -10.39 31.55
N VAL A 657 23.58 -10.63 30.25
CA VAL A 657 22.48 -10.63 29.27
C VAL A 657 21.98 -12.05 29.00
N HIS A 658 22.90 -12.97 28.72
CA HIS A 658 22.60 -14.35 28.39
C HIS A 658 21.78 -15.09 29.47
N PRO A 659 21.98 -14.89 30.79
CA PRO A 659 21.17 -15.58 31.80
C PRO A 659 19.68 -15.17 31.78
N ILE A 660 19.34 -14.05 31.15
CA ILE A 660 17.96 -13.58 30.95
C ILE A 660 17.34 -14.27 29.72
N ILE A 661 18.11 -14.42 28.64
CA ILE A 661 17.70 -14.98 27.35
C ILE A 661 18.77 -15.93 26.81
N PRO A 662 18.87 -17.16 27.35
CA PRO A 662 19.98 -18.07 27.09
C PRO A 662 19.81 -18.77 25.74
N MET A 663 19.95 -18.00 24.66
CA MET A 663 19.67 -18.44 23.30
C MET A 663 20.91 -18.95 22.57
N VAL A 664 22.07 -18.36 22.86
CA VAL A 664 23.37 -18.66 22.22
C VAL A 664 24.10 -19.72 23.04
N ASP A 665 24.73 -20.70 22.40
CA ASP A 665 25.59 -21.65 23.13
C ASP A 665 26.96 -21.00 23.38
N GLU A 666 27.35 -20.85 24.65
CA GLU A 666 28.59 -20.13 25.00
C GLU A 666 29.85 -20.86 24.50
N ALA A 667 29.89 -22.18 24.60
CA ALA A 667 31.06 -22.98 24.21
C ALA A 667 31.25 -22.94 22.68
N ASP A 668 30.17 -23.13 21.93
CA ASP A 668 30.16 -23.04 20.47
C ASP A 668 30.52 -21.63 19.99
N PHE A 669 29.95 -20.59 20.62
CA PHE A 669 30.25 -19.20 20.28
C PHE A 669 31.73 -18.85 20.48
N ARG A 670 32.32 -19.22 21.62
CA ARG A 670 33.74 -18.95 21.90
C ARG A 670 34.66 -19.74 20.97
N GLN A 671 34.29 -20.98 20.64
CA GLN A 671 35.04 -21.79 19.68
C GLN A 671 35.01 -21.17 18.28
N GLN A 672 33.86 -20.66 17.84
CA GLN A 672 33.72 -20.00 16.55
C GLN A 672 34.48 -18.67 16.51
N TYR A 673 34.43 -17.88 17.58
CA TYR A 673 35.18 -16.62 17.70
C TYR A 673 36.70 -16.81 17.63
N ALA A 674 37.22 -17.92 18.16
CA ALA A 674 38.64 -18.26 18.03
C ALA A 674 39.04 -18.60 16.57
N LYS A 675 38.12 -19.11 15.74
CA LYS A 675 38.39 -19.53 14.36
C LYS A 675 38.36 -18.39 13.34
N THR A 676 37.63 -17.30 13.65
CA THR A 676 37.41 -16.13 12.77
C THR A 676 38.70 -15.43 12.27
N GLU A 677 39.87 -15.77 12.82
CA GLU A 677 41.17 -15.26 12.37
C GLU A 677 41.70 -15.88 11.07
N THR A 678 41.16 -17.02 10.61
CA THR A 678 41.80 -17.85 9.57
C THR A 678 41.02 -18.01 8.25
N ALA A 679 39.79 -17.51 8.17
CA ALA A 679 38.94 -17.68 6.98
C ALA A 679 38.70 -16.32 6.30
N GLU A 680 39.22 -16.16 5.09
CA GLU A 680 38.98 -14.99 4.22
C GLU A 680 37.53 -14.87 3.72
N ASP A 681 36.61 -15.75 4.11
CA ASP A 681 35.19 -15.68 3.75
C ASP A 681 34.31 -16.30 4.85
N GLU A 682 33.97 -15.56 5.92
CA GLU A 682 33.08 -16.08 6.97
C GLU A 682 31.62 -15.63 6.79
N ALA A 683 30.73 -16.62 6.85
CA ALA A 683 29.29 -16.53 6.55
C ALA A 683 28.59 -15.36 7.25
N THR A 684 27.87 -14.55 6.46
CA THR A 684 27.04 -13.41 6.87
C THR A 684 26.24 -13.60 8.18
N PRO A 685 25.64 -14.77 8.50
CA PRO A 685 24.93 -15.00 9.76
C PRO A 685 25.80 -14.95 11.02
N TRP A 686 27.06 -15.41 10.95
CA TRP A 686 27.97 -15.41 12.10
C TRP A 686 28.37 -13.99 12.48
N LEU A 687 28.78 -13.19 11.50
CA LEU A 687 29.16 -11.79 11.71
C LEU A 687 27.99 -10.96 12.24
N ALA A 688 26.76 -11.23 11.80
CA ALA A 688 25.57 -10.60 12.36
C ALA A 688 25.43 -10.90 13.86
N LEU A 689 25.54 -12.17 14.26
CA LEU A 689 25.41 -12.57 15.66
C LEU A 689 26.55 -12.01 16.53
N LEU A 690 27.80 -12.12 16.07
CA LEU A 690 28.98 -11.62 16.78
C LEU A 690 28.84 -10.13 17.13
N ASN A 691 28.47 -9.30 16.13
CA ASN A 691 28.32 -7.88 16.36
C ASN A 691 27.14 -7.53 17.28
N MET A 692 26.05 -8.31 17.27
CA MET A 692 24.94 -8.12 18.22
C MET A 692 25.34 -8.50 19.65
N VAL A 693 26.13 -9.58 19.83
CA VAL A 693 26.68 -9.97 21.13
C VAL A 693 27.62 -8.90 21.66
N LEU A 694 28.51 -8.34 20.83
CA LEU A 694 29.42 -7.26 21.23
C LEU A 694 28.67 -5.97 21.57
N ALA A 695 27.64 -5.61 20.79
CA ALA A 695 26.80 -4.45 21.08
C ALA A 695 26.09 -4.61 22.45
N MET A 696 25.48 -5.76 22.71
CA MET A 696 24.82 -6.04 23.99
C MET A 696 25.81 -6.16 25.16
N GLY A 697 26.99 -6.74 24.91
CA GLY A 697 28.07 -6.82 25.89
C GLY A 697 28.59 -5.45 26.30
N SER A 698 28.77 -4.55 25.34
CA SER A 698 29.10 -3.13 25.58
C SER A 698 28.03 -2.44 26.42
N MET A 699 26.74 -2.66 26.13
CA MET A 699 25.63 -2.09 26.92
C MET A 699 25.57 -2.62 28.36
N ALA A 700 26.01 -3.87 28.57
CA ALA A 700 26.02 -4.53 29.87
C ALA A 700 27.33 -4.33 30.65
N SER A 701 28.35 -3.73 30.03
CA SER A 701 29.66 -3.46 30.62
C SER A 701 29.71 -2.10 31.35
N ASP A 702 30.84 -1.82 32.00
CA ASP A 702 31.06 -0.58 32.75
C ASP A 702 30.95 0.69 31.86
N SER A 703 30.75 1.85 32.49
CA SER A 703 30.43 3.13 31.82
C SER A 703 31.44 3.58 30.75
N THR A 704 32.67 3.08 30.79
CA THR A 704 33.73 3.39 29.81
C THR A 704 33.46 2.77 28.45
N HIS A 705 32.97 1.53 28.42
CA HIS A 705 32.71 0.79 27.19
C HIS A 705 31.25 0.89 26.75
N PHE A 706 30.38 1.54 27.54
CA PHE A 706 28.99 1.73 27.22
C PHE A 706 28.78 2.42 25.87
N SER A 707 29.57 3.43 25.49
CA SER A 707 29.37 4.17 24.21
C SER A 707 29.67 3.34 22.95
N SER A 708 30.41 2.24 23.08
CA SER A 708 30.84 1.39 21.96
C SER A 708 29.71 0.60 21.31
N HIS A 709 28.55 0.47 21.96
CA HIS A 709 27.41 -0.30 21.44
C HIS A 709 26.95 0.19 20.06
N ASN A 710 27.01 1.51 19.82
CA ASN A 710 26.59 2.13 18.56
C ASN A 710 27.50 1.73 17.40
N PHE A 711 28.81 1.56 17.66
CA PHE A 711 29.77 1.09 16.66
C PHE A 711 29.46 -0.34 16.21
N PHE A 712 29.34 -1.29 17.15
CA PHE A 712 29.05 -2.69 16.85
C PHE A 712 27.65 -2.86 16.23
N TYR A 713 26.66 -2.11 16.71
CA TYR A 713 25.33 -2.04 16.12
C TYR A 713 25.39 -1.64 14.64
N LYS A 714 26.07 -0.53 14.31
CA LYS A 714 26.23 -0.08 12.92
C LYS A 714 27.00 -1.07 12.06
N ARG A 715 28.00 -1.75 12.63
CA ARG A 715 28.76 -2.81 11.96
C ARG A 715 27.90 -4.03 11.60
N ALA A 716 26.84 -4.31 12.37
CA ALA A 716 25.93 -5.43 12.10
C ALA A 716 24.90 -5.14 10.99
N LEU A 717 24.48 -3.89 10.81
CA LEU A 717 23.40 -3.50 9.90
C LEU A 717 23.54 -4.00 8.45
N PRO A 718 24.73 -3.98 7.80
CA PRO A 718 24.90 -4.50 6.45
C PRO A 718 24.52 -5.98 6.31
N TYR A 719 24.68 -6.76 7.38
CA TYR A 719 24.35 -8.18 7.44
C TYR A 719 22.87 -8.45 7.76
N LEU A 720 22.15 -7.46 8.32
CA LEU A 720 20.73 -7.52 8.69
C LEU A 720 19.83 -6.86 7.64
N ASN A 721 20.01 -7.24 6.38
CA ASN A 721 19.24 -6.70 5.24
C ASN A 721 17.99 -7.56 4.92
N MET A 722 17.20 -7.19 3.91
CA MET A 722 15.98 -7.93 3.56
C MET A 722 16.25 -9.41 3.21
N SER A 723 17.39 -9.73 2.62
CA SER A 723 17.79 -11.12 2.33
C SER A 723 18.09 -11.95 3.59
N SER A 724 18.40 -11.31 4.73
CA SER A 724 18.66 -12.00 5.99
C SER A 724 17.45 -12.79 6.51
N PHE A 725 16.22 -12.33 6.23
CA PHE A 725 14.98 -13.03 6.61
C PHE A 725 14.75 -14.35 5.85
N GLY A 726 15.49 -14.60 4.77
CA GLY A 726 15.49 -15.86 4.03
C GLY A 726 16.57 -16.84 4.50
N SER A 727 17.41 -16.48 5.48
CA SER A 727 18.48 -17.33 5.98
C SER A 727 17.94 -18.57 6.69
N GLY A 728 18.53 -19.74 6.42
CA GLY A 728 18.26 -20.99 7.13
C GLY A 728 19.14 -21.21 8.36
N HIS A 729 19.98 -20.24 8.76
CA HIS A 729 20.94 -20.40 9.84
C HIS A 729 20.43 -19.88 11.19
N LEU A 730 20.67 -20.67 12.25
CA LEU A 730 20.25 -20.34 13.62
C LEU A 730 20.87 -19.02 14.10
N TYR A 731 22.14 -18.75 13.79
CA TYR A 731 22.81 -17.50 14.16
C TYR A 731 22.10 -16.24 13.64
N MET A 732 21.47 -16.31 12.45
CA MET A 732 20.72 -15.17 11.94
C MET A 732 19.44 -14.94 12.73
N VAL A 733 18.71 -15.99 13.08
CA VAL A 733 17.53 -15.90 13.97
C VAL A 733 17.92 -15.30 15.31
N GLN A 734 19.05 -15.75 15.87
CA GLN A 734 19.56 -15.27 17.14
C GLN A 734 20.00 -13.80 17.08
N ALA A 735 20.67 -13.40 16.00
CA ALA A 735 21.07 -12.01 15.77
C ALA A 735 19.85 -11.10 15.65
N LEU A 736 18.85 -11.48 14.84
CA LEU A 736 17.60 -10.73 14.67
C LEU A 736 16.78 -10.67 15.97
N ALA A 737 16.83 -11.70 16.80
CA ALA A 737 16.17 -11.73 18.11
C ALA A 737 16.80 -10.73 19.10
N LEU A 738 18.14 -10.67 19.18
CA LEU A 738 18.83 -9.67 19.99
C LEU A 738 18.60 -8.25 19.46
N TYR A 739 18.63 -8.10 18.14
CA TYR A 739 18.38 -6.83 17.48
C TYR A 739 16.97 -6.29 17.78
N SER A 740 15.95 -7.10 17.54
CA SER A 740 14.55 -6.68 17.69
C SER A 740 14.09 -6.66 19.15
N GLY A 741 14.45 -7.66 19.95
CA GLY A 741 13.96 -7.81 21.32
C GLY A 741 14.62 -6.91 22.34
N MET A 742 15.83 -6.40 22.06
CA MET A 742 16.63 -5.64 23.04
C MET A 742 17.14 -4.32 22.46
N ILE A 743 17.94 -4.36 21.38
CA ILE A 743 18.63 -3.17 20.86
C ILE A 743 17.66 -2.12 20.32
N LEU A 744 16.67 -2.51 19.50
CA LEU A 744 15.70 -1.56 18.97
C LEU A 744 14.82 -0.93 20.06
N HIS A 745 14.51 -1.66 21.12
CA HIS A 745 13.81 -1.10 22.28
C HIS A 745 14.69 -0.10 23.03
N PHE A 746 15.98 -0.38 23.19
CA PHE A 746 16.94 0.56 23.78
C PHE A 746 17.09 1.83 22.93
N LEU A 747 17.09 1.71 21.61
CA LEU A 747 17.14 2.84 20.67
C LEU A 747 15.81 3.60 20.51
N ASN A 748 14.77 3.20 21.26
CA ASN A 748 13.41 3.73 21.17
C ASN A 748 12.80 3.65 19.75
N LYS A 749 12.95 2.49 19.10
CA LYS A 749 12.33 2.14 17.80
C LYS A 749 11.35 0.96 17.92
N PRO A 750 10.21 1.15 18.63
CA PRO A 750 9.31 0.06 18.99
C PRO A 750 8.48 -0.52 17.83
N ASN A 751 8.17 0.25 16.78
CA ASN A 751 7.49 -0.22 15.58
C ASN A 751 8.40 -1.14 14.76
N MET A 752 9.64 -0.71 14.56
CA MET A 752 10.66 -1.53 13.89
C MET A 752 10.94 -2.80 14.69
N ALA A 753 11.07 -2.70 16.01
CA ALA A 753 11.28 -3.84 16.91
C ALA A 753 10.18 -4.92 16.72
N MET A 754 8.91 -4.50 16.77
CA MET A 754 7.76 -5.39 16.61
C MET A 754 7.71 -6.05 15.22
N ALA A 755 7.96 -5.28 14.15
CA ALA A 755 7.95 -5.81 12.79
C ALA A 755 9.05 -6.86 12.57
N VAL A 756 10.27 -6.56 13.03
CA VAL A 756 11.42 -7.48 12.92
C VAL A 756 11.22 -8.70 13.82
N MET A 757 10.71 -8.56 15.05
CA MET A 757 10.40 -9.69 15.94
C MET A 757 9.37 -10.64 15.30
N GLY A 758 8.29 -10.10 14.73
CA GLY A 758 7.28 -10.90 14.04
C GLY A 758 7.84 -11.65 12.81
N ALA A 759 8.72 -11.02 12.04
CA ALA A 759 9.44 -11.68 10.95
C ALA A 759 10.39 -12.77 11.46
N THR A 760 11.08 -12.52 12.57
CA THR A 760 12.04 -13.45 13.19
C THR A 760 11.34 -14.69 13.73
N ILE A 761 10.17 -14.54 14.38
CA ILE A 761 9.36 -15.68 14.83
C ILE A 761 8.85 -16.49 13.64
N ARG A 762 8.41 -15.84 12.54
CA ARG A 762 8.01 -16.56 11.33
C ARG A 762 9.16 -17.32 10.68
N MET A 763 10.35 -16.74 10.67
CA MET A 763 11.58 -17.40 10.21
C MET A 763 11.91 -18.62 11.10
N ALA A 764 11.83 -18.49 12.42
CA ALA A 764 11.98 -19.61 13.36
C ALA A 764 10.93 -20.71 13.14
N VAL A 765 9.68 -20.34 12.83
CA VAL A 765 8.61 -21.30 12.46
C VAL A 765 8.96 -22.01 11.15
N ALA A 766 9.43 -21.29 10.13
CA ALA A 766 9.85 -21.86 8.85
C ALA A 766 11.02 -22.85 9.02
N MET A 767 11.94 -22.57 9.95
CA MET A 767 13.04 -23.46 10.35
C MET A 767 12.61 -24.62 11.27
N GLY A 768 11.32 -24.72 11.61
CA GLY A 768 10.78 -25.81 12.42
C GLY A 768 11.11 -25.75 13.92
N LEU A 769 11.56 -24.61 14.47
CA LEU A 769 11.91 -24.48 15.89
C LEU A 769 10.71 -24.74 16.83
N HIS A 770 9.49 -24.44 16.37
CA HIS A 770 8.23 -24.73 17.05
C HIS A 770 7.89 -26.24 17.19
N ARG A 771 8.72 -27.13 16.63
CA ARG A 771 8.57 -28.59 16.67
C ARG A 771 9.75 -29.31 17.34
N ALA A 772 10.67 -28.59 17.96
CA ALA A 772 11.89 -29.19 18.50
C ALA A 772 11.61 -30.06 19.75
N GLN A 773 11.88 -31.37 19.65
CA GLN A 773 11.61 -32.34 20.72
C GLN A 773 12.88 -33.07 21.16
N VAL A 774 13.00 -33.31 22.47
CA VAL A 774 14.04 -34.20 23.03
C VAL A 774 13.51 -35.63 23.02
N THR A 775 14.00 -36.47 22.10
CA THR A 775 13.65 -37.90 22.08
C THR A 775 14.40 -38.63 23.19
N ARG A 776 13.69 -39.34 24.08
CA ARG A 776 14.27 -40.07 25.23
C ARG A 776 15.13 -41.30 24.87
N SER A 777 15.50 -41.50 23.60
CA SER A 777 16.30 -42.65 23.16
C SER A 777 17.18 -42.29 21.97
N ASN A 778 18.46 -42.02 22.24
CA ASN A 778 19.64 -42.60 21.59
C ASN A 778 20.85 -41.70 21.86
N ALA A 779 21.69 -42.14 22.79
CA ALA A 779 22.92 -41.47 23.21
C ALA A 779 24.05 -41.52 22.16
N ASN A 780 23.75 -41.72 20.87
CA ASN A 780 24.75 -41.99 19.82
C ASN A 780 24.69 -41.11 18.56
N ASP A 781 23.76 -40.16 18.43
CA ASP A 781 23.81 -39.21 17.30
C ASP A 781 24.75 -38.05 17.64
N ALA A 782 26.04 -38.34 17.48
CA ALA A 782 27.10 -37.36 17.48
C ALA A 782 26.94 -36.39 16.30
N TYR A 783 26.89 -35.10 16.63
CA TYR A 783 27.36 -33.98 15.80
C TYR A 783 26.91 -33.97 14.32
N HIS A 784 25.72 -33.41 14.04
CA HIS A 784 25.43 -32.82 12.73
C HIS A 784 25.75 -31.32 12.76
N PRO A 785 26.86 -30.86 12.15
CA PRO A 785 27.37 -29.48 12.27
C PRO A 785 26.55 -28.41 11.51
N VAL A 786 25.47 -28.79 10.82
CA VAL A 786 24.66 -27.86 10.01
C VAL A 786 23.41 -27.38 10.76
N THR A 787 23.08 -28.00 11.89
CA THR A 787 21.92 -27.68 12.73
C THR A 787 22.36 -27.64 14.18
N GLY A 788 22.40 -26.44 14.78
CA GLY A 788 22.77 -26.26 16.20
C GLY A 788 22.01 -27.21 17.13
N SER A 789 22.57 -27.49 18.32
CA SER A 789 22.06 -28.52 19.22
C SER A 789 20.54 -28.40 19.42
N THR A 790 19.84 -29.53 19.50
CA THR A 790 18.38 -29.55 19.73
C THR A 790 17.99 -28.71 20.96
N ILE A 791 18.86 -28.67 21.97
CA ILE A 791 18.70 -27.83 23.17
C ILE A 791 18.80 -26.35 22.81
N THR A 792 19.80 -25.93 22.03
CA THR A 792 19.96 -24.55 21.54
C THR A 792 18.74 -24.10 20.73
N ARG A 793 18.15 -24.99 19.91
CA ARG A 793 16.91 -24.70 19.16
C ARG A 793 15.71 -24.50 20.08
N ILE A 794 15.56 -25.34 21.11
CA ILE A 794 14.50 -25.21 22.13
C ILE A 794 14.67 -23.91 22.92
N ARG A 795 15.90 -23.63 23.40
CA ARG A 795 16.22 -22.40 24.13
C ARG A 795 15.97 -21.15 23.28
N THR A 796 16.35 -21.19 22.01
CA THR A 796 16.09 -20.09 21.04
C THR A 796 14.59 -19.85 20.86
N TRP A 797 13.80 -20.90 20.68
CA TRP A 797 12.34 -20.79 20.52
C TRP A 797 11.66 -20.13 21.73
N TRP A 798 11.95 -20.61 22.94
CA TRP A 798 11.33 -20.07 24.14
C TRP A 798 11.84 -18.66 24.47
N SER A 799 13.10 -18.36 24.19
CA SER A 799 13.65 -16.99 24.34
C SER A 799 12.96 -15.99 23.41
N LEU A 800 12.68 -16.37 22.15
CA LEU A 800 11.92 -15.55 21.20
C LEU A 800 10.51 -15.21 21.72
N LEU A 801 9.78 -16.21 22.23
CA LEU A 801 8.44 -15.99 22.76
C LEU A 801 8.44 -15.14 24.04
N CYS A 802 9.45 -15.30 24.89
CA CYS A 802 9.64 -14.43 26.05
C CYS A 802 9.90 -12.98 25.63
N LEU A 803 10.81 -12.76 24.67
CA LEU A 803 11.11 -11.43 24.13
C LEU A 803 9.88 -10.75 23.50
N ASP A 804 9.10 -11.49 22.69
CA ASP A 804 7.84 -10.98 22.09
C ASP A 804 6.82 -10.61 23.17
N THR A 805 6.66 -11.46 24.18
CA THR A 805 5.74 -11.19 25.30
C THR A 805 6.17 -9.97 26.10
N TRP A 806 7.46 -9.85 26.38
CA TRP A 806 7.99 -8.71 27.13
C TRP A 806 7.80 -7.41 26.36
N ALA A 807 8.18 -7.39 25.08
CA ALA A 807 8.02 -6.24 24.21
C ALA A 807 6.54 -5.86 24.04
N SER A 808 5.67 -6.85 23.85
CA SER A 808 4.21 -6.66 23.80
C SER A 808 3.68 -6.08 25.10
N SER A 809 4.08 -6.62 26.26
CA SER A 809 3.60 -6.21 27.58
C SER A 809 4.00 -4.78 27.95
N THR A 810 5.19 -4.36 27.53
CA THR A 810 5.66 -2.98 27.68
C THR A 810 4.84 -2.04 26.80
N LEU A 811 4.66 -2.37 25.51
CA LEU A 811 4.02 -1.50 24.53
C LEU A 811 2.48 -1.56 24.50
N GLY A 812 1.85 -2.50 25.23
CA GLY A 812 0.41 -2.73 25.18
C GLY A 812 -0.11 -3.39 23.90
N ARG A 813 0.77 -3.92 23.06
CA ARG A 813 0.40 -4.46 21.76
C ARG A 813 -0.07 -5.92 21.87
N PRO A 814 -1.03 -6.37 21.04
CA PRO A 814 -1.44 -7.78 21.04
C PRO A 814 -0.27 -8.71 20.70
N SER A 815 -0.19 -9.85 21.40
CA SER A 815 0.79 -10.91 21.10
C SER A 815 0.48 -11.59 19.77
N LEU A 816 1.46 -12.30 19.20
CA LEU A 816 1.30 -13.06 17.95
C LEU A 816 0.55 -14.40 18.10
N GLY A 817 0.09 -14.75 19.31
CA GLY A 817 -0.76 -15.93 19.55
C GLY A 817 -0.03 -17.29 19.55
N TYR A 818 1.31 -17.30 19.62
CA TYR A 818 2.13 -18.52 19.67
C TYR A 818 2.32 -19.08 21.09
N TRP A 819 1.30 -19.00 21.94
CA TRP A 819 1.33 -19.65 23.28
C TRP A 819 0.34 -20.83 23.37
N ASN A 820 -0.40 -21.13 22.30
CA ASN A 820 -1.36 -22.23 22.25
C ASN A 820 -0.67 -23.59 21.99
N ARG A 821 -0.95 -24.57 22.85
CA ARG A 821 -0.35 -25.92 22.82
C ARG A 821 -0.72 -26.76 21.59
N THR A 822 -1.80 -26.42 20.89
CA THR A 822 -2.22 -27.16 19.68
C THR A 822 -1.29 -26.96 18.50
N THR A 823 -0.53 -25.85 18.48
CA THR A 823 0.28 -25.44 17.32
C THR A 823 1.79 -25.61 17.58
N ILE A 824 2.19 -25.82 18.85
CA ILE A 824 3.59 -25.89 19.28
C ILE A 824 3.85 -27.27 19.86
N LEU A 825 4.80 -27.97 19.25
CA LEU A 825 5.24 -29.30 19.67
C LEU A 825 6.60 -29.26 20.40
N THR A 826 7.18 -28.07 20.57
CA THR A 826 8.46 -27.87 21.28
C THR A 826 8.38 -28.34 22.72
N THR A 827 9.44 -29.01 23.19
CA THR A 827 9.53 -29.48 24.58
C THR A 827 9.49 -28.29 25.56
N SER A 828 8.59 -28.35 26.54
CA SER A 828 8.50 -27.39 27.66
C SER A 828 9.84 -27.32 28.40
N MET A 829 10.32 -26.14 28.76
CA MET A 829 11.64 -25.99 29.37
C MET A 829 11.71 -26.69 30.74
N SER A 830 10.57 -26.76 31.44
CA SER A 830 10.40 -27.53 32.69
C SER A 830 10.63 -29.04 32.57
N ASN A 831 10.58 -29.59 31.36
CA ASN A 831 10.71 -31.03 31.11
C ASN A 831 12.12 -31.43 30.68
N LEU A 832 13.06 -30.47 30.58
CA LEU A 832 14.45 -30.80 30.36
C LEU A 832 15.09 -31.15 31.71
N ASP A 833 15.58 -32.39 31.83
CA ASP A 833 16.22 -32.94 33.03
C ASP A 833 17.60 -32.28 33.36
N SER A 834 17.97 -31.18 32.69
CA SER A 834 19.23 -30.45 32.90
C SER A 834 19.12 -29.46 34.06
N LEU A 835 20.00 -29.57 35.06
CA LEU A 835 20.13 -28.66 36.21
C LEU A 835 20.86 -27.33 35.89
N ASP A 836 21.02 -26.98 34.61
CA ASP A 836 21.71 -25.77 34.18
C ASP A 836 20.97 -24.51 34.67
N TYR A 837 21.73 -23.53 35.18
CA TYR A 837 21.19 -22.25 35.65
C TYR A 837 20.36 -21.51 34.58
N GLU A 838 20.80 -21.58 33.32
CA GLU A 838 20.11 -21.03 32.16
C GLU A 838 18.74 -21.68 31.93
N THR A 839 18.70 -23.01 32.02
CA THR A 839 17.47 -23.80 31.87
C THR A 839 16.46 -23.43 32.96
N ILE A 840 16.92 -23.29 34.21
CA ILE A 840 16.08 -22.92 35.35
C ILE A 840 15.51 -21.49 35.16
N SER A 841 16.35 -20.54 34.74
CA SER A 841 15.95 -19.15 34.46
C SER A 841 14.92 -19.06 33.33
N LEU A 842 15.17 -19.74 32.21
CA LEU A 842 14.28 -19.73 31.06
C LEU A 842 12.97 -20.47 31.34
N ALA A 843 12.99 -21.56 32.11
CA ALA A 843 11.76 -22.26 32.51
C ALA A 843 10.85 -21.40 33.39
N ALA A 844 11.43 -20.64 34.32
CA ALA A 844 10.68 -19.68 35.12
C ALA A 844 10.08 -18.57 34.23
N SER A 845 10.87 -18.07 33.26
CA SER A 845 10.46 -17.04 32.29
C SER A 845 9.34 -17.53 31.37
N GLU A 846 9.41 -18.76 30.87
CA GLU A 846 8.41 -19.38 30.01
C GLU A 846 7.04 -19.44 30.72
N GLN A 847 7.01 -19.98 31.95
CA GLN A 847 5.78 -20.10 32.73
C GLN A 847 5.18 -18.73 33.04
N PHE A 848 6.03 -17.76 33.38
CA PHE A 848 5.60 -16.39 33.64
C PHE A 848 4.98 -15.74 32.39
N CYS A 849 5.66 -15.81 31.24
CA CYS A 849 5.22 -15.17 30.00
C CYS A 849 3.89 -15.72 29.49
N ARG A 850 3.60 -17.00 29.75
CA ARG A 850 2.28 -17.60 29.46
C ARG A 850 1.15 -16.93 30.23
N ILE A 851 1.36 -16.65 31.51
CA ILE A 851 0.37 -15.96 32.36
C ILE A 851 0.29 -14.49 31.95
N ALA A 852 1.43 -13.83 31.78
CA ALA A 852 1.50 -12.42 31.39
C ALA A 852 0.80 -12.13 30.04
N THR A 853 0.97 -13.01 29.04
CA THR A 853 0.29 -12.87 27.74
C THR A 853 -1.23 -12.98 27.90
N ARG A 854 -1.73 -13.92 28.71
CA ARG A 854 -3.18 -14.06 28.97
C ARG A 854 -3.75 -12.83 29.66
N ILE A 855 -3.04 -12.30 30.67
CA ILE A 855 -3.41 -11.06 31.36
C ILE A 855 -3.51 -9.92 30.34
N GLN A 856 -2.50 -9.75 29.50
CA GLN A 856 -2.46 -8.70 28.50
C GLN A 856 -3.60 -8.81 27.47
N GLU A 857 -3.82 -9.99 26.90
CA GLU A 857 -4.91 -10.23 25.95
C GLU A 857 -6.30 -9.98 26.57
N ARG A 858 -6.45 -10.21 27.88
CA ARG A 858 -7.69 -9.92 28.60
C ARG A 858 -7.87 -8.43 28.86
N LEU A 859 -6.80 -7.72 29.24
CA LEU A 859 -6.84 -6.27 29.53
C LEU A 859 -7.14 -5.41 28.28
N ILE A 860 -6.84 -5.92 27.08
CA ILE A 860 -7.13 -5.23 25.80
C ILE A 860 -8.60 -5.38 25.37
N ARG A 861 -9.36 -6.33 25.93
CA ARG A 861 -10.74 -6.64 25.50
C ARG A 861 -11.80 -5.92 26.34
N LEU A 862 -12.90 -5.55 25.68
CA LEU A 862 -14.14 -5.08 26.31
C LEU A 862 -15.12 -6.26 26.52
N PRO A 863 -15.93 -6.26 27.60
CA PRO A 863 -15.98 -5.28 28.70
C PRO A 863 -14.76 -5.38 29.65
N LEU A 864 -14.53 -4.34 30.46
CA LEU A 864 -13.45 -4.29 31.45
C LEU A 864 -13.49 -5.53 32.38
N THR A 865 -12.32 -5.96 32.85
CA THR A 865 -12.17 -7.10 33.76
C THR A 865 -12.96 -6.90 35.04
N SER A 866 -13.78 -7.88 35.40
CA SER A 866 -14.46 -7.90 36.70
C SER A 866 -13.45 -8.13 37.84
N GLN A 867 -13.84 -7.77 39.07
CA GLN A 867 -12.98 -7.97 40.25
C GLN A 867 -12.66 -9.45 40.48
N ASP A 868 -13.62 -10.35 40.21
CA ASP A 868 -13.43 -11.80 40.32
C ASP A 868 -12.38 -12.32 39.32
N GLU A 869 -12.42 -11.83 38.07
CA GLU A 869 -11.42 -12.18 37.05
C GLU A 869 -10.02 -11.67 37.41
N VAL A 870 -9.92 -10.47 37.99
CA VAL A 870 -8.66 -9.91 38.48
C VAL A 870 -8.08 -10.77 39.60
N SER A 871 -8.90 -11.17 40.57
CA SER A 871 -8.47 -12.05 41.67
C SER A 871 -8.01 -13.42 41.18
N GLU A 872 -8.68 -13.99 40.17
CA GLU A 872 -8.29 -15.28 39.59
C GLU A 872 -6.94 -15.21 38.86
N LEU A 873 -6.71 -14.16 38.06
CA LEU A 873 -5.42 -13.94 37.38
C LEU A 873 -4.29 -13.66 38.38
N ASP A 874 -4.57 -12.94 39.48
CA ASP A 874 -3.60 -12.70 40.54
C ASP A 874 -3.24 -14.00 41.29
N ARG A 875 -4.21 -14.89 41.48
CA ARG A 875 -3.99 -16.22 42.07
C ARG A 875 -3.06 -17.07 41.19
N GLU A 876 -3.19 -17.02 39.87
CA GLU A 876 -2.25 -17.68 38.95
C GLU A 876 -0.81 -17.13 39.10
N LEU A 877 -0.65 -15.80 39.20
CA LEU A 877 0.66 -15.17 39.41
C LEU A 877 1.29 -15.56 40.76
N LEU A 878 0.49 -15.63 41.83
CA LEU A 878 0.94 -16.08 43.14
C LEU A 878 1.33 -17.56 43.13
N ALA A 879 0.58 -18.40 42.41
CA ALA A 879 0.92 -19.81 42.23
C ALA A 879 2.25 -19.98 41.48
N TRP A 880 2.48 -19.21 40.42
CA TRP A 880 3.76 -19.18 39.71
C TRP A 880 4.92 -18.75 40.62
N LYS A 881 4.73 -17.70 41.42
CA LYS A 881 5.74 -17.26 42.40
C LYS A 881 6.07 -18.38 43.40
N GLY A 882 5.07 -19.16 43.81
CA GLY A 882 5.24 -20.32 44.68
C GLY A 882 5.91 -21.52 44.02
N SER A 883 5.85 -21.65 42.69
CA SER A 883 6.48 -22.74 41.92
C SER A 883 7.91 -22.43 41.49
N LEU A 884 8.47 -21.27 41.85
CA LEU A 884 9.85 -20.91 41.51
C LEU A 884 10.86 -21.84 42.20
N HIS A 885 11.90 -22.24 41.47
CA HIS A 885 13.02 -22.98 42.03
C HIS A 885 13.70 -22.19 43.16
N MET A 886 14.20 -22.88 44.20
CA MET A 886 14.74 -22.23 45.41
C MET A 886 15.81 -21.17 45.12
N ILE A 887 16.64 -21.44 44.11
CA ILE A 887 17.71 -20.56 43.60
C ILE A 887 17.17 -19.19 43.13
N LEU A 888 15.99 -19.14 42.51
CA LEU A 888 15.37 -17.90 42.02
C LEU A 888 14.45 -17.27 43.07
N ALA A 889 13.83 -18.09 43.91
CA ALA A 889 12.92 -17.67 44.97
C ALA A 889 13.64 -16.88 46.07
N HIS A 890 14.81 -17.35 46.53
CA HIS A 890 15.56 -16.75 47.63
C HIS A 890 16.81 -16.02 47.13
N ARG A 891 16.97 -14.74 47.51
CA ARG A 891 18.12 -13.91 47.12
C ARG A 891 19.46 -14.51 47.54
N GLU A 892 19.51 -15.05 48.75
CA GLU A 892 20.72 -15.56 49.38
C GLU A 892 21.26 -16.83 48.72
N GLN A 893 20.38 -17.59 48.04
CA GLN A 893 20.72 -18.84 47.37
C GLN A 893 20.96 -18.66 45.86
N CYS A 894 20.84 -17.43 45.34
CA CYS A 894 20.99 -17.13 43.92
C CYS A 894 22.48 -16.92 43.57
N PRO A 895 23.05 -17.69 42.63
CA PRO A 895 24.37 -17.43 42.08
C PRO A 895 24.49 -15.99 41.54
N PRO A 896 25.70 -15.40 41.58
CA PRO A 896 25.93 -14.03 41.10
C PRO A 896 25.57 -13.86 39.62
N THR A 897 25.78 -14.88 38.79
CA THR A 897 25.44 -14.89 37.36
C THR A 897 23.93 -14.81 37.10
N LEU A 898 23.10 -15.36 37.99
CA LEU A 898 21.64 -15.34 37.87
C LEU A 898 20.98 -14.13 38.54
N ASN A 899 21.74 -13.31 39.27
CA ASN A 899 21.15 -12.26 40.09
C ASN A 899 20.39 -11.21 39.27
N ILE A 900 20.91 -10.86 38.09
CA ILE A 900 20.25 -9.93 37.16
C ILE A 900 18.97 -10.57 36.59
N ALA A 901 19.04 -11.80 36.08
CA ALA A 901 17.88 -12.51 35.56
C ALA A 901 16.77 -12.66 36.60
N ARG A 902 17.13 -12.99 37.83
CA ARG A 902 16.23 -13.01 38.98
C ARG A 902 15.61 -11.63 39.23
N ALA A 903 16.41 -10.56 39.30
CA ALA A 903 15.91 -9.21 39.53
C ALA A 903 14.91 -8.78 38.44
N VAL A 904 15.21 -9.07 37.17
CA VAL A 904 14.32 -8.81 36.03
C VAL A 904 13.01 -9.59 36.17
N LEU A 905 13.06 -10.87 36.52
CA LEU A 905 11.85 -11.69 36.75
C LEU A 905 10.98 -11.14 37.88
N TRP A 906 11.58 -10.76 39.02
CA TRP A 906 10.86 -10.16 40.14
C TRP A 906 10.24 -8.81 39.78
N TRP A 907 10.99 -7.96 39.08
CA TRP A 907 10.51 -6.68 38.62
C TRP A 907 9.31 -6.83 37.67
N ARG A 908 9.38 -7.79 36.72
CA ARG A 908 8.27 -8.10 35.81
C ARG A 908 7.04 -8.64 36.52
N TYR A 909 7.23 -9.51 37.52
CA TYR A 909 6.13 -10.00 38.36
C TYR A 909 5.41 -8.85 39.06
N ILE A 910 6.15 -7.95 39.73
CA ILE A 910 5.56 -6.80 40.42
C ILE A 910 4.83 -5.89 39.42
N THR A 911 5.48 -5.58 38.30
CA THR A 911 4.91 -4.70 37.27
C THR A 911 3.63 -5.27 36.66
N THR A 912 3.58 -6.58 36.41
CA THR A 912 2.39 -7.24 35.84
C THR A 912 1.22 -7.22 36.82
N ARG A 913 1.47 -7.43 38.12
CA ARG A 913 0.43 -7.28 39.16
C ARG A 913 -0.05 -5.84 39.26
N LEU A 914 0.85 -4.86 39.21
CA LEU A 914 0.48 -3.44 39.19
C LEU A 914 -0.43 -3.12 38.00
N THR A 915 -0.10 -3.60 36.80
CA THR A 915 -0.91 -3.39 35.59
C THR A 915 -2.27 -4.08 35.70
N LEU A 916 -2.35 -5.27 36.33
CA LEU A 916 -3.60 -6.00 36.53
C LEU A 916 -4.60 -5.24 37.44
N TYR A 917 -4.15 -4.63 38.54
CA TYR A 917 -5.02 -3.90 39.46
C TYR A 917 -5.25 -2.42 39.08
N ARG A 918 -4.51 -1.91 38.09
CA ARG A 918 -4.51 -0.49 37.68
C ARG A 918 -5.90 0.04 37.29
N PRO A 919 -6.72 -0.65 36.47
CA PRO A 919 -8.05 -0.15 36.11
C PRO A 919 -8.94 0.05 37.34
N SER A 920 -8.99 -0.93 38.25
CA SER A 920 -9.79 -0.86 39.47
C SER A 920 -9.35 0.28 40.39
N LEU A 921 -8.03 0.52 40.52
CA LEU A 921 -7.49 1.64 41.29
C LEU A 921 -7.89 3.00 40.71
N LEU A 922 -7.81 3.16 39.38
CA LEU A 922 -8.18 4.42 38.72
C LEU A 922 -9.69 4.69 38.82
N ILE A 923 -10.53 3.65 38.68
CA ILE A 923 -11.99 3.73 38.86
C ILE A 923 -12.32 4.22 40.28
N THR A 924 -11.73 3.60 41.31
CA THR A 924 -11.98 3.98 42.70
C THR A 924 -11.49 5.40 43.01
N ALA A 925 -10.33 5.79 42.46
CA ALA A 925 -9.77 7.12 42.63
C ALA A 925 -10.65 8.22 42.01
N LEU A 926 -11.21 7.99 40.82
CA LEU A 926 -12.14 8.92 40.17
C LEU A 926 -13.47 9.03 40.91
N GLY A 927 -14.00 7.91 41.41
CA GLY A 927 -15.22 7.89 42.21
C GLY A 927 -15.07 8.45 43.64
N ARG A 928 -13.86 8.89 44.04
CA ARG A 928 -13.51 9.38 45.39
C ARG A 928 -14.00 8.48 46.54
N LYS A 929 -14.11 7.17 46.30
CA LYS A 929 -14.53 6.20 47.33
C LYS A 929 -13.31 5.80 48.17
N PRO A 930 -13.44 5.64 49.50
CA PRO A 930 -12.37 5.07 50.31
C PRO A 930 -12.08 3.65 49.82
N TRP A 931 -10.80 3.30 49.67
CA TRP A 931 -10.37 1.94 49.34
C TRP A 931 -10.62 1.04 50.55
N SER A 932 -11.82 0.47 50.68
CA SER A 932 -12.07 -0.61 51.63
C SER A 932 -11.46 -1.87 51.04
N SER A 933 -10.38 -2.34 51.68
CA SER A 933 -9.61 -3.55 51.38
C SER A 933 -10.45 -4.77 51.11
#